data_AF-A0A942AY51-F1
#
_entry.id   AF-A0A942AY51-F1
#
_cell.length_a   1.000
_cell.length_b   1.000
_cell.length_c   1.000
_cell.angle_alpha   90.00
_cell.angle_beta   90.00
_cell.angle_gamma   90.00
#
_symmetry.space_group_name_H-M   'P 1'
#
loop_
_entity.id
_entity.type
_entity.pdbx_description
1 polymer ?
#
loop_
_entity_poly.entity_id
_entity_poly.type
_entity_poly.pdbx_seq_one_letter_code
_entity_poly.pdbx_strand_id
1 'polypeptide(L)'
;MTQPELPELPEFSVYLGGGLYMDSRGMLTRGPELGKPVYPVPGGLPVNLDALASAFKGMAKALPDPEDPDSRKKFDDILDGIGMTADDKNNLINVLQGVGKVASVIGSVVPIVGAVIGFLTTLLGVFKGPSPLEVLIEARFEELRRQIKALEILISQEFRTDRRSKIKAVLAAVTDYKKELDNSPPDEAALRQRRQRVGELLKDTETYSSVSSLLDWTTYLATFDRKEFSAVWPWIPGRLFTFPPSGPPQRALMPQQDESVFYHPVMLPQAFFGVTGFLTALRAYSPEFRSTGEYRTDLRDFVSPLEELATKMRTEGLARTVYTAWDFQGGTGGLAWGLGPEEVVDIPGFDPVIGLNCTRFTVGAMDLRSHNDAYFRPGFYASTVQTLEPQFAKQGLLNVRWVPPARLERYTEGVPLNRLVRRYRITNPEECAAAANAQAEQDYVDLLYSSGYVSLVHLIATVRNEATDPDRSQTVHSWAWLRRKPGASVPVKVKSEPFILLDVITSPAERQQLQYRATASFTTQPLNRDIQLRYRVFLRTLRFSPPWSSGEDYRNYYQVGYTDDPDDPGFKKLVTTTAKELDSFQIPIEGSTELGATSIPETRETNGTAVLQASTFDWWVPVKSPSVKPLAGVEILPGDTISKASLRAAGWEAAPDEVSPPALPTRGGGVSPPRIPFSEAAEWYDAVRDQTQFSDVVGWEEGGEPAGAQRRSVQQKEVQLDYALHWKADRLTVSLKNNRPAEDRNYIVYVVIEETLNSRAVLHTVERVPITGQLTFVPQSFLDEEAAEQKREAGLFRDLARRYAKSLESPLPSPEPGWLGLDRELIAADPVLREFQLTNISDQQDFRRLAIVAAQHPPAATILRQILTEAEVPQQTIQTLFDSASTQYGYVKEEPGCHAEILFLGNVELRPFVEQDDFPYYPQASAELIVDTFVREEFLGVEFTDLSLILEITSPTGVQFVEHSGRDNSLWGIPSDEAWLEPDPASPTTRLRIRDEVASVNRSGDGRTHRVGLRGLSRGFAVNMRAVATACKDNISTSSCVLQIQNLHVGDRIDGPME
;
A
#
# COMPACT_ATOMS: atom_id res chain seq x y z
N MET A 1 -26.62 10.84 48.06
CA MET A 1 -25.25 10.93 47.53
C MET A 1 -25.21 10.12 46.26
N THR A 2 -25.17 10.79 45.11
CA THR A 2 -24.97 10.17 43.79
C THR A 2 -23.54 9.62 43.75
N GLN A 3 -23.37 8.37 43.30
CA GLN A 3 -22.04 7.86 42.98
C GLN A 3 -21.41 8.79 41.93
N PRO A 4 -20.12 9.18 42.07
CA PRO A 4 -19.44 9.90 41.01
C PRO A 4 -19.52 9.06 39.73
N GLU A 5 -19.87 9.71 38.61
CA GLU A 5 -19.87 9.07 37.30
C GLU A 5 -18.49 8.46 37.05
N LEU A 6 -18.47 7.18 36.68
CA LEU A 6 -17.24 6.53 36.24
C LEU A 6 -16.75 7.28 35.00
N PRO A 7 -15.45 7.61 34.92
CA PRO A 7 -14.91 8.27 33.74
C PRO A 7 -15.22 7.43 32.49
N GLU A 8 -15.58 8.10 31.38
CA GLU A 8 -15.63 7.46 30.06
C GLU A 8 -14.34 6.68 29.84
N LEU A 9 -14.44 5.52 29.20
CA LEU A 9 -13.31 4.62 28.97
C LEU A 9 -12.11 5.46 28.49
N PRO A 10 -10.94 5.40 29.17
CA PRO A 10 -9.74 5.94 28.57
C PRO A 10 -9.45 5.09 27.34
N GLU A 11 -9.88 5.60 26.19
CA GLU A 11 -9.63 4.99 24.90
C GLU A 11 -8.17 5.30 24.57
N PHE A 12 -7.34 4.26 24.53
CA PHE A 12 -5.94 4.32 24.16
C PHE A 12 -5.68 3.54 22.86
N SER A 13 -4.56 3.81 22.21
CA SER A 13 -4.05 3.03 21.09
C SER A 13 -2.70 2.42 21.44
N VAL A 14 -2.45 1.17 21.02
CA VAL A 14 -1.15 0.52 21.12
C VAL A 14 -0.52 0.53 19.73
N TYR A 15 0.63 1.18 19.57
CA TYR A 15 1.35 1.20 18.30
C TYR A 15 1.98 -0.16 18.02
N LEU A 16 1.46 -0.85 17.02
CA LEU A 16 1.89 -2.17 16.55
C LEU A 16 2.97 -2.12 15.46
N GLY A 17 3.53 -0.94 15.13
CA GLY A 17 4.59 -0.83 14.12
C GLY A 17 4.04 -0.66 12.70
N GLY A 18 4.85 -0.07 11.80
CA GLY A 18 4.48 0.05 10.38
C GLY A 18 3.20 0.86 10.11
N GLY A 19 2.86 1.80 11.00
CA GLY A 19 1.61 2.58 10.93
C GLY A 19 0.34 1.83 11.39
N LEU A 20 0.48 0.62 11.93
CA LEU A 20 -0.61 -0.16 12.50
C LEU A 20 -0.77 0.14 14.00
N TYR A 21 -2.01 0.26 14.45
CA TYR A 21 -2.37 0.51 15.84
C TYR A 21 -3.45 -0.47 16.27
N MET A 22 -3.48 -0.82 17.55
CA MET A 22 -4.58 -1.56 18.16
C MET A 22 -5.27 -0.64 19.17
N ASP A 23 -6.54 -0.35 18.98
CA ASP A 23 -7.28 0.47 19.94
C ASP A 23 -7.49 -0.28 21.28
N SER A 24 -8.02 0.43 22.27
CA SER A 24 -8.34 -0.12 23.59
C SER A 24 -9.37 -1.25 23.57
N ARG A 25 -10.07 -1.47 22.44
CA ARG A 25 -11.04 -2.56 22.22
C ARG A 25 -10.39 -3.77 21.54
N GLY A 26 -9.15 -3.64 21.08
CA GLY A 26 -8.43 -4.69 20.37
C GLY A 26 -8.61 -4.63 18.85
N MET A 27 -9.23 -3.58 18.31
CA MET A 27 -9.42 -3.40 16.88
C MET A 27 -8.17 -2.80 16.25
N LEU A 28 -7.80 -3.32 15.08
CA LEU A 28 -6.65 -2.83 14.32
C LEU A 28 -7.03 -1.63 13.46
N THR A 29 -6.30 -0.52 13.59
CA THR A 29 -6.48 0.71 12.79
C THR A 29 -5.19 1.09 12.06
N ARG A 30 -5.34 1.80 10.92
CA ARG A 30 -4.22 2.44 10.22
C ARG A 30 -4.14 3.89 10.68
N GLY A 31 -3.16 4.19 11.51
CA GLY A 31 -3.04 5.47 12.20
C GLY A 31 -3.59 5.45 13.63
N PRO A 32 -3.04 6.29 14.52
CA PRO A 32 -3.53 6.41 15.87
C PRO A 32 -4.91 7.06 15.85
N GLU A 33 -5.77 6.69 16.78
CA GLU A 33 -7.03 7.41 16.95
C GLU A 33 -6.76 8.86 17.42
N LEU A 34 -7.41 9.82 16.76
CA LEU A 34 -7.23 11.24 17.02
C LEU A 34 -7.56 11.59 18.48
N GLY A 35 -6.63 12.27 19.16
CA GLY A 35 -6.82 12.76 20.53
C GLY A 35 -6.61 11.72 21.63
N LYS A 36 -6.21 10.49 21.30
CA LYS A 36 -6.04 9.39 22.27
C LYS A 36 -4.56 9.07 22.53
N PRO A 37 -4.19 8.68 23.76
CA PRO A 37 -2.81 8.30 24.08
C PRO A 37 -2.39 7.06 23.28
N VAL A 38 -1.17 7.12 22.74
CA VAL A 38 -0.56 6.04 21.97
C VAL A 38 0.59 5.43 22.77
N TYR A 39 0.47 4.15 23.11
CA TYR A 39 1.49 3.39 23.83
C TYR A 39 2.32 2.56 22.85
N PRO A 40 3.66 2.61 22.89
CA PRO A 40 4.47 1.68 22.13
C PRO A 40 4.36 0.27 22.74
N VAL A 41 4.48 -0.77 21.91
CA VAL A 41 4.67 -2.13 22.44
C VAL A 41 5.97 -2.18 23.26
N PRO A 42 5.98 -2.80 24.46
CA PRO A 42 7.17 -2.90 25.30
C PRO A 42 8.31 -3.59 24.57
N GLY A 43 9.48 -2.94 24.52
CA GLY A 43 10.63 -3.41 23.74
C GLY A 43 10.62 -3.03 22.26
N GLY A 44 9.61 -2.26 21.81
CA GLY A 44 9.31 -2.07 20.39
C GLY A 44 8.78 -3.36 19.77
N LEU A 45 8.01 -3.29 18.68
CA LEU A 45 7.78 -4.54 17.95
C LEU A 45 9.10 -4.96 17.32
N PRO A 46 9.40 -6.27 17.33
CA PRO A 46 10.64 -6.79 16.81
C PRO A 46 10.57 -6.83 15.28
N VAL A 47 10.39 -5.68 14.63
CA VAL A 47 10.38 -5.60 13.17
C VAL A 47 11.10 -4.33 12.70
N ASN A 48 12.29 -4.10 13.24
CA ASN A 48 13.36 -3.67 12.36
C ASN A 48 14.01 -4.97 11.85
N LEU A 49 13.61 -5.40 10.65
CA LEU A 49 14.07 -6.66 10.04
C LEU A 49 15.59 -6.73 9.92
N ASP A 50 16.23 -5.58 9.73
CA ASP A 50 17.69 -5.47 9.67
C ASP A 50 18.33 -5.56 11.06
N ALA A 51 17.69 -4.98 12.08
CA ALA A 51 18.13 -5.13 13.47
C ALA A 51 17.86 -6.53 14.02
N LEU A 52 16.78 -7.20 13.61
CA LEU A 52 16.45 -8.58 13.97
C LEU A 52 17.43 -9.55 13.30
N ALA A 53 17.73 -9.38 12.01
CA ALA A 53 18.76 -10.13 11.31
C ALA A 53 20.16 -9.89 11.91
N SER A 54 20.44 -8.66 12.35
CA SER A 54 21.68 -8.31 13.04
C SER A 54 21.74 -8.84 14.49
N ALA A 55 20.62 -8.87 15.20
CA ALA A 55 20.49 -9.45 16.53
C ALA A 55 20.55 -10.97 16.50
N PHE A 56 20.00 -11.63 15.48
CA PHE A 56 20.19 -13.06 15.25
C PHE A 56 21.64 -13.39 14.83
N LYS A 57 22.29 -12.55 14.02
CA LYS A 57 23.73 -12.64 13.75
C LYS A 57 24.59 -12.40 14.99
N GLY A 58 24.17 -11.51 15.87
CA GLY A 58 24.82 -11.19 17.14
C GLY A 58 24.65 -12.29 18.18
N MET A 59 23.43 -12.81 18.35
CA MET A 59 23.12 -13.95 19.22
C MET A 59 23.79 -15.23 18.74
N ALA A 60 23.83 -15.51 17.43
CA ALA A 60 24.57 -16.65 16.90
C ALA A 60 26.08 -16.62 17.22
N LYS A 61 26.63 -15.43 17.50
CA LYS A 61 28.02 -15.24 17.95
C LYS A 61 28.19 -15.19 19.48
N ALA A 62 27.09 -15.04 20.23
CA ALA A 62 27.08 -14.85 21.68
C ALA A 62 26.43 -16.01 22.45
N LEU A 63 25.94 -17.04 21.75
CA LEU A 63 25.49 -18.28 22.38
C LEU A 63 26.70 -18.95 23.05
N PRO A 64 26.60 -19.33 24.33
CA PRO A 64 27.70 -19.98 25.02
C PRO A 64 28.01 -21.31 24.32
N ASP A 65 29.29 -21.48 23.98
CA ASP A 65 29.79 -22.79 23.57
C ASP A 65 29.70 -23.69 24.80
N PRO A 66 28.99 -24.84 24.74
CA PRO A 66 28.88 -25.74 25.87
C PRO A 66 30.23 -26.29 26.33
N GLU A 67 31.28 -26.19 25.49
CA GLU A 67 32.65 -26.57 25.83
C GLU A 67 33.51 -25.39 26.33
N ASP A 68 32.99 -24.15 26.34
CA ASP A 68 33.66 -22.97 26.92
C ASP A 68 33.01 -22.56 28.26
N PRO A 69 33.63 -22.90 29.41
CA PRO A 69 33.08 -22.64 30.74
C PRO A 69 32.88 -21.15 31.05
N ASP A 70 33.69 -20.26 30.48
CA ASP A 70 33.66 -18.82 30.79
C ASP A 70 32.50 -18.11 30.08
N SER A 71 32.15 -18.58 28.87
CA SER A 71 30.98 -18.11 28.13
C SER A 71 29.68 -18.52 28.83
N ARG A 72 29.62 -19.76 29.34
CA ARG A 72 28.47 -20.30 30.07
C ARG A 72 28.27 -19.62 31.41
N LYS A 73 29.36 -19.37 32.14
CA LYS A 73 29.32 -18.69 33.44
C LYS A 73 28.76 -17.26 33.33
N LYS A 74 29.18 -16.46 32.34
CA LYS A 74 28.62 -15.11 32.12
C LYS A 74 27.13 -15.15 31.79
N PHE A 75 26.69 -16.15 31.04
CA PHE A 75 25.29 -16.32 30.70
C PHE A 75 24.47 -16.77 31.92
N ASP A 76 24.99 -17.70 32.71
CA ASP A 76 24.39 -18.18 33.95
C ASP A 76 24.30 -17.07 35.01
N ASP A 77 25.30 -16.18 35.12
CA ASP A 77 25.31 -15.03 36.03
C ASP A 77 24.19 -14.02 35.68
N ILE A 78 23.92 -13.80 34.39
CA ILE A 78 22.82 -12.94 33.92
C ILE A 78 21.47 -13.58 34.26
N LEU A 79 21.34 -14.89 34.08
CA LEU A 79 20.12 -15.64 34.34
C LEU A 79 19.88 -15.85 35.85
N ASP A 80 20.94 -15.91 36.66
CA ASP A 80 20.87 -15.86 38.13
C ASP A 80 20.35 -14.52 38.62
N GLY A 81 20.74 -13.42 37.95
CA GLY A 81 20.25 -12.07 38.25
C GLY A 81 18.73 -11.89 38.09
N ILE A 82 18.07 -12.79 37.36
CA ILE A 82 16.61 -12.82 37.17
C ILE A 82 15.93 -14.00 37.88
N GLY A 83 16.66 -14.74 38.73
CA GLY A 83 16.11 -15.79 39.59
C GLY A 83 15.74 -17.11 38.91
N MET A 84 16.29 -17.41 37.73
CA MET A 84 16.05 -18.69 37.05
C MET A 84 16.75 -19.86 37.72
N THR A 85 16.07 -21.00 37.82
CA THR A 85 16.66 -22.23 38.38
C THR A 85 17.67 -22.85 37.41
N ALA A 86 18.63 -23.63 37.92
CA ALA A 86 19.68 -24.24 37.08
C ALA A 86 19.12 -25.15 35.97
N ASP A 87 17.98 -25.81 36.22
CA ASP A 87 17.32 -26.66 35.24
C ASP A 87 16.65 -25.82 34.13
N ASP A 88 16.05 -24.68 34.48
CA ASP A 88 15.43 -23.77 33.51
C ASP A 88 16.47 -23.09 32.61
N LYS A 89 17.65 -22.78 33.15
CA LYS A 89 18.78 -22.24 32.38
C LYS A 89 19.28 -23.24 31.33
N ASN A 90 19.46 -24.50 31.72
CA ASN A 90 19.90 -25.55 30.82
C ASN A 90 18.88 -25.81 29.70
N ASN A 91 17.59 -25.75 30.03
CA ASN A 91 16.52 -25.86 29.05
C ASN A 91 16.50 -24.67 28.07
N LEU A 92 16.66 -23.45 28.56
CA LEU A 92 16.75 -22.23 27.73
C LEU A 92 17.97 -22.25 26.80
N ILE A 93 19.13 -22.67 27.29
CA ILE A 93 20.37 -22.80 26.49
C ILE A 93 20.18 -23.82 25.36
N ASN A 94 19.58 -24.98 25.66
CA ASN A 94 19.31 -26.01 24.65
C ASN A 94 18.31 -25.54 23.58
N VAL A 95 17.29 -24.78 23.98
CA VAL A 95 16.31 -24.17 23.07
C VAL A 95 16.98 -23.15 22.14
N LEU A 96 17.81 -22.25 22.68
CA LEU A 96 18.49 -21.20 21.92
C LEU A 96 19.54 -21.75 20.94
N GLN A 97 20.23 -22.83 21.31
CA GLN A 97 21.16 -23.54 20.42
C GLN A 97 20.44 -24.28 19.28
N GLY A 98 19.23 -24.78 19.51
CA GLY A 98 18.35 -25.33 18.46
C GLY A 98 17.98 -24.29 17.41
N VAL A 99 17.67 -23.07 17.84
CA VAL A 99 17.35 -21.92 16.96
C VAL A 99 18.57 -21.45 16.16
N GLY A 100 19.76 -21.43 16.76
CA GLY A 100 21.01 -21.02 16.11
C GLY A 100 21.43 -21.86 14.90
N LYS A 101 21.09 -23.16 14.88
CA LYS A 101 21.38 -24.07 13.74
C LYS A 101 20.42 -23.90 12.56
N VAL A 102 19.24 -23.31 12.77
CA VAL A 102 18.19 -23.15 11.73
C VAL A 102 18.35 -21.83 10.97
N ALA A 103 18.89 -20.78 11.63
CA ALA A 103 19.10 -19.47 11.02
C ALA A 103 20.09 -19.47 9.82
N SER A 104 20.97 -20.48 9.68
CA SER A 104 21.89 -20.58 8.54
C SER A 104 21.25 -21.15 7.26
N VAL A 105 20.05 -21.73 7.35
CA VAL A 105 19.36 -22.42 6.23
C VAL A 105 18.31 -21.50 5.58
N ILE A 106 17.62 -20.68 6.38
CA ILE A 106 16.51 -19.83 5.93
C ILE A 106 16.97 -18.68 5.00
N GLY A 107 18.23 -18.26 5.06
CA GLY A 107 18.77 -17.18 4.21
C GLY A 107 18.88 -17.47 2.70
N SER A 108 18.46 -18.65 2.22
CA SER A 108 18.71 -19.11 0.85
C SER A 108 17.47 -19.35 -0.03
N VAL A 109 16.24 -19.20 0.49
CA VAL A 109 15.01 -19.50 -0.26
C VAL A 109 13.94 -18.42 0.05
N VAL A 110 13.52 -17.68 -0.99
CA VAL A 110 12.47 -16.62 -1.02
C VAL A 110 12.93 -15.18 -0.67
N PRO A 111 13.15 -14.30 -1.68
CA PRO A 111 13.40 -12.88 -1.45
C PRO A 111 12.07 -12.08 -1.40
N ILE A 112 11.92 -11.26 -0.36
CA ILE A 112 10.90 -10.19 -0.14
C ILE A 112 9.60 -10.57 0.62
N VAL A 113 9.25 -11.85 0.78
CA VAL A 113 8.18 -12.28 1.74
C VAL A 113 8.76 -13.03 2.96
N GLY A 114 10.04 -13.38 2.91
CA GLY A 114 10.70 -14.30 3.85
C GLY A 114 10.83 -13.83 5.30
N ALA A 115 10.64 -12.55 5.61
CA ALA A 115 10.87 -12.04 6.96
C ALA A 115 9.68 -12.21 7.90
N VAL A 116 8.44 -12.07 7.39
CA VAL A 116 7.20 -12.30 8.17
C VAL A 116 6.87 -13.78 8.21
N ILE A 117 7.07 -14.51 7.09
CA ILE A 117 6.92 -15.97 7.07
C ILE A 117 8.02 -16.63 7.91
N GLY A 118 9.27 -16.16 7.86
CA GLY A 118 10.37 -16.68 8.69
C GLY A 118 10.12 -16.51 10.19
N PHE A 119 9.56 -15.39 10.63
CA PHE A 119 9.18 -15.18 12.03
C PHE A 119 8.01 -16.08 12.44
N LEU A 120 6.97 -16.22 11.58
CA LEU A 120 5.82 -17.09 11.82
C LEU A 120 6.17 -18.58 11.74
N THR A 121 7.05 -19.03 10.85
CA THR A 121 7.47 -20.44 10.75
C THR A 121 8.41 -20.85 11.87
N THR A 122 9.19 -19.90 12.41
CA THR A 122 10.07 -20.14 13.57
C THR A 122 9.27 -20.13 14.88
N LEU A 123 8.22 -19.31 15.00
CA LEU A 123 7.28 -19.34 16.14
C LEU A 123 6.25 -20.47 16.06
N LEU A 124 5.85 -20.92 14.86
CA LEU A 124 4.78 -21.92 14.64
C LEU A 124 5.29 -23.29 14.17
N GLY A 125 6.56 -23.61 14.41
CA GLY A 125 7.06 -24.99 14.38
C GLY A 125 6.90 -25.68 13.03
N VAL A 126 7.72 -25.31 12.05
CA VAL A 126 8.02 -26.21 10.94
C VAL A 126 9.53 -26.18 10.70
N PHE A 127 10.14 -27.37 10.72
CA PHE A 127 11.54 -27.74 10.41
C PHE A 127 12.51 -28.02 11.59
N LYS A 128 12.75 -29.33 11.75
CA LYS A 128 13.81 -30.08 12.48
C LYS A 128 13.85 -29.94 14.01
N GLY A 129 13.08 -30.82 14.67
CA GLY A 129 13.03 -31.03 16.12
C GLY A 129 11.64 -30.70 16.69
N PRO A 130 11.28 -31.19 17.90
CA PRO A 130 10.10 -30.65 18.61
C PRO A 130 10.26 -29.14 18.68
N SER A 131 9.23 -28.39 18.30
CA SER A 131 9.38 -26.94 18.13
C SER A 131 9.74 -26.29 19.47
N PRO A 132 10.55 -25.21 19.50
CA PRO A 132 10.79 -24.43 20.73
C PRO A 132 9.50 -24.03 21.44
N LEU A 133 8.45 -23.77 20.66
CA LEU A 133 7.10 -23.55 21.15
C LEU A 133 6.52 -24.80 21.79
N GLU A 134 6.63 -25.98 21.18
CA GLU A 134 6.16 -27.26 21.75
C GLU A 134 6.90 -27.63 23.04
N VAL A 135 8.20 -27.36 23.13
CA VAL A 135 9.02 -27.56 24.36
C VAL A 135 8.67 -26.53 25.44
N LEU A 136 8.49 -25.25 25.10
CA LEU A 136 8.02 -24.24 26.04
C LEU A 136 6.58 -24.49 26.49
N ILE A 137 5.73 -24.96 25.58
CA ILE A 137 4.37 -25.39 25.85
C ILE A 137 4.37 -26.62 26.76
N GLU A 138 5.21 -27.62 26.51
CA GLU A 138 5.34 -28.81 27.37
C GLU A 138 5.92 -28.48 28.73
N ALA A 139 6.96 -27.64 28.81
CA ALA A 139 7.54 -27.19 30.08
C ALA A 139 6.55 -26.36 30.89
N ARG A 140 5.84 -25.43 30.24
CA ARG A 140 4.77 -24.66 30.86
C ARG A 140 3.59 -25.55 31.25
N PHE A 141 3.30 -26.60 30.49
CA PHE A 141 2.32 -27.61 30.87
C PHE A 141 2.78 -28.41 32.08
N GLU A 142 4.06 -28.76 32.22
CA GLU A 142 4.54 -29.45 33.42
C GLU A 142 4.56 -28.56 34.65
N GLU A 143 4.83 -27.29 34.47
CA GLU A 143 4.68 -26.29 35.52
C GLU A 143 3.20 -26.12 35.93
N LEU A 144 2.29 -25.98 34.95
CA LEU A 144 0.85 -25.88 35.18
C LEU A 144 0.25 -27.18 35.76
N ARG A 145 0.77 -28.36 35.38
CA ARG A 145 0.38 -29.67 35.94
C ARG A 145 0.76 -29.81 37.41
N ARG A 146 1.82 -29.13 37.86
CA ARG A 146 2.21 -29.08 39.27
C ARG A 146 1.39 -28.09 40.09
N GLN A 147 0.81 -27.06 39.46
CA GLN A 147 0.12 -25.96 40.16
C GLN A 147 -1.40 -26.15 40.34
N ILE A 148 -2.08 -26.97 39.54
CA ILE A 148 -3.54 -27.11 39.60
C ILE A 148 -3.92 -28.37 40.43
N LYS A 149 -5.05 -28.37 41.16
CA LYS A 149 -5.57 -29.50 41.99
C LYS A 149 -5.99 -30.76 41.21
N ALA A 150 -5.56 -31.92 41.69
CA ALA A 150 -5.42 -33.19 40.97
C ALA A 150 -6.66 -33.93 40.40
N LEU A 151 -7.92 -33.58 40.74
CA LEU A 151 -9.09 -34.43 40.35
C LEU A 151 -9.92 -33.93 39.16
N GLU A 152 -10.28 -32.64 39.10
CA GLU A 152 -10.95 -32.04 37.92
C GLU A 152 -10.00 -31.96 36.71
N ILE A 153 -8.70 -31.94 36.99
CA ILE A 153 -7.62 -31.97 36.01
C ILE A 153 -7.65 -33.24 35.18
N LEU A 154 -7.86 -34.41 35.77
CA LEU A 154 -7.72 -35.69 35.06
C LEU A 154 -8.76 -35.83 33.95
N ILE A 155 -10.03 -35.52 34.24
CA ILE A 155 -11.14 -35.64 33.27
C ILE A 155 -11.01 -34.61 32.15
N SER A 156 -10.75 -33.34 32.49
CA SER A 156 -10.56 -32.29 31.49
C SER A 156 -9.24 -32.41 30.72
N GLN A 157 -8.19 -33.03 31.29
CA GLN A 157 -6.94 -33.31 30.59
C GLN A 157 -7.03 -34.53 29.68
N GLU A 158 -7.73 -35.59 30.06
CA GLU A 158 -7.91 -36.77 29.21
C GLU A 158 -8.63 -36.37 27.92
N PHE A 159 -9.71 -35.60 28.05
CA PHE A 159 -10.47 -35.08 26.92
C PHE A 159 -9.66 -34.11 26.04
N ARG A 160 -8.85 -33.22 26.65
CA ARG A 160 -7.93 -32.34 25.90
C ARG A 160 -6.80 -33.10 25.22
N THR A 161 -6.30 -34.18 25.84
CA THR A 161 -5.23 -35.02 25.28
C THR A 161 -5.74 -35.80 24.09
N ASP A 162 -6.96 -36.35 24.17
CA ASP A 162 -7.63 -37.01 23.06
C ASP A 162 -7.80 -36.06 21.87
N ARG A 163 -8.39 -34.87 22.08
CA ARG A 163 -8.53 -33.82 21.04
C ARG A 163 -7.18 -33.42 20.42
N ARG A 164 -6.13 -33.24 21.24
CA ARG A 164 -4.78 -32.96 20.74
C ARG A 164 -4.21 -34.12 19.92
N SER A 165 -4.49 -35.36 20.30
CA SER A 165 -3.96 -36.54 19.61
C SER A 165 -4.43 -36.59 18.16
N LYS A 166 -5.66 -36.14 17.88
CA LYS A 166 -6.23 -36.04 16.52
C LYS A 166 -5.49 -35.01 15.68
N ILE A 167 -5.27 -33.80 16.20
CA ILE A 167 -4.47 -32.77 15.51
C ILE A 167 -3.01 -33.24 15.33
N LYS A 168 -2.42 -33.91 16.34
CA LYS A 168 -1.08 -34.50 16.22
C LYS A 168 -1.02 -35.58 15.13
N ALA A 169 -2.07 -36.37 14.95
CA ALA A 169 -2.14 -37.37 13.89
C ALA A 169 -2.14 -36.73 12.50
N VAL A 170 -2.86 -35.61 12.32
CA VAL A 170 -2.84 -34.82 11.08
C VAL A 170 -1.43 -34.26 10.83
N LEU A 171 -0.80 -33.63 11.84
CA LEU A 171 0.55 -33.07 11.72
C LEU A 171 1.62 -34.14 11.45
N ALA A 172 1.46 -35.33 12.03
CA ALA A 172 2.32 -36.48 11.74
C ALA A 172 2.15 -36.93 10.28
N ALA A 173 0.92 -36.99 9.76
CA ALA A 173 0.66 -37.31 8.36
C ALA A 173 1.28 -36.28 7.40
N VAL A 174 1.22 -34.99 7.75
CA VAL A 174 1.88 -33.90 7.01
C VAL A 174 3.40 -34.05 7.03
N THR A 175 3.96 -34.40 8.19
CA THR A 175 5.41 -34.64 8.33
C THR A 175 5.85 -35.81 7.47
N ASP A 176 5.07 -36.90 7.44
CA ASP A 176 5.31 -38.05 6.58
C ASP A 176 5.22 -37.68 5.09
N TYR A 177 4.19 -36.91 4.69
CA TYR A 177 4.03 -36.43 3.31
C TYR A 177 5.23 -35.61 2.86
N LYS A 178 5.68 -34.69 3.71
CA LYS A 178 6.83 -33.83 3.44
C LYS A 178 8.14 -34.60 3.37
N LYS A 179 8.34 -35.56 4.28
CA LYS A 179 9.52 -36.44 4.24
C LYS A 179 9.59 -37.20 2.92
N GLU A 180 8.44 -37.63 2.39
CA GLU A 180 8.36 -38.26 1.07
C GLU A 180 8.68 -37.28 -0.07
N LEU A 181 8.23 -36.02 0.05
CA LEU A 181 8.54 -34.96 -0.92
C LEU A 181 10.03 -34.62 -0.98
N ASP A 182 10.71 -34.68 0.18
CA ASP A 182 12.14 -34.42 0.31
C ASP A 182 13.01 -35.58 -0.20
N ASN A 183 12.43 -36.76 -0.52
CA ASN A 183 13.16 -37.87 -1.13
C ASN A 183 13.59 -37.49 -2.56
N SER A 184 14.74 -38.00 -3.01
CA SER A 184 15.26 -37.75 -4.35
C SER A 184 15.65 -39.06 -5.05
N PRO A 185 14.88 -39.54 -6.05
CA PRO A 185 13.59 -38.98 -6.49
C PRO A 185 12.46 -39.30 -5.50
N PRO A 186 11.41 -38.47 -5.43
CA PRO A 186 10.23 -38.76 -4.63
C PRO A 186 9.42 -39.91 -5.25
N ASP A 187 8.85 -40.80 -4.43
CA ASP A 187 7.94 -41.84 -4.92
C ASP A 187 6.54 -41.23 -5.13
N GLU A 188 6.14 -41.06 -6.40
CA GLU A 188 4.84 -40.49 -6.76
C GLU A 188 3.65 -41.23 -6.16
N ALA A 189 3.70 -42.56 -6.09
CA ALA A 189 2.60 -43.36 -5.55
C ALA A 189 2.48 -43.16 -4.04
N ALA A 190 3.62 -43.15 -3.35
CA ALA A 190 3.69 -42.83 -1.93
C ALA A 190 3.22 -41.39 -1.67
N LEU A 191 3.65 -40.40 -2.46
CA LEU A 191 3.21 -39.01 -2.34
C LEU A 191 1.69 -38.86 -2.46
N ARG A 192 1.07 -39.50 -3.46
CA ARG A 192 -0.39 -39.47 -3.65
C ARG A 192 -1.11 -40.10 -2.45
N GLN A 193 -0.65 -41.25 -1.97
CA GLN A 193 -1.24 -41.92 -0.80
C GLN A 193 -1.09 -41.07 0.47
N ARG A 194 0.09 -40.48 0.69
CA ARG A 194 0.35 -39.62 1.86
C ARG A 194 -0.49 -38.35 1.82
N ARG A 195 -0.62 -37.72 0.66
CA ARG A 195 -1.49 -36.56 0.47
C ARG A 195 -2.96 -36.90 0.70
N GLN A 196 -3.44 -38.03 0.17
CA GLN A 196 -4.80 -38.51 0.40
C GLN A 196 -5.07 -38.72 1.90
N ARG A 197 -4.15 -39.34 2.63
CA ARG A 197 -4.27 -39.53 4.07
C ARG A 197 -4.36 -38.21 4.84
N VAL A 198 -3.59 -37.19 4.45
CA VAL A 198 -3.70 -35.85 5.04
C VAL A 198 -5.09 -35.27 4.77
N GLY A 199 -5.58 -35.38 3.53
CA GLY A 199 -6.91 -34.92 3.15
C GLY A 199 -8.05 -35.61 3.91
N GLU A 200 -7.98 -36.93 4.06
CA GLU A 200 -8.94 -37.72 4.84
C GLU A 200 -8.98 -37.28 6.30
N LEU A 201 -7.82 -37.06 6.92
CA LEU A 201 -7.74 -36.61 8.31
C LEU A 201 -8.19 -35.14 8.47
N LEU A 202 -7.99 -34.29 7.47
CA LEU A 202 -8.47 -32.90 7.49
C LEU A 202 -9.99 -32.79 7.30
N LYS A 203 -10.55 -33.60 6.39
CA LYS A 203 -12.00 -33.67 6.13
C LYS A 203 -12.75 -34.44 7.20
N ASP A 204 -12.05 -35.14 8.08
CA ASP A 204 -12.65 -35.80 9.23
C ASP A 204 -13.34 -34.76 10.12
N THR A 205 -14.65 -34.90 10.26
CA THR A 205 -15.47 -34.09 11.15
C THR A 205 -14.95 -34.10 12.59
N GLU A 206 -14.25 -35.17 13.01
CA GLU A 206 -13.59 -35.24 14.32
C GLU A 206 -12.42 -34.26 14.45
N THR A 207 -11.69 -33.96 13.38
CA THR A 207 -10.58 -32.99 13.40
C THR A 207 -11.11 -31.58 13.56
N TYR A 208 -12.09 -31.17 12.75
CA TYR A 208 -12.74 -29.86 12.88
C TYR A 208 -13.38 -29.70 14.27
N SER A 209 -14.16 -30.70 14.71
CA SER A 209 -14.81 -30.65 16.02
C SER A 209 -13.79 -30.64 17.16
N SER A 210 -12.62 -31.29 17.01
CA SER A 210 -11.51 -31.21 17.98
C SER A 210 -10.91 -29.82 18.07
N VAL A 211 -10.75 -29.10 16.94
CA VAL A 211 -10.29 -27.70 16.95
C VAL A 211 -11.34 -26.80 17.58
N SER A 212 -12.59 -26.85 17.10
CA SER A 212 -13.72 -26.06 17.64
C SER A 212 -13.88 -26.26 19.15
N SER A 213 -13.79 -27.51 19.59
CA SER A 213 -13.73 -27.93 20.98
C SER A 213 -12.62 -27.31 21.82
N LEU A 214 -11.42 -27.13 21.25
CA LEU A 214 -10.31 -26.44 21.92
C LEU A 214 -10.49 -24.92 21.91
N LEU A 215 -11.41 -24.39 21.10
CA LEU A 215 -11.75 -22.97 21.09
C LEU A 215 -12.93 -22.63 22.00
N ASP A 216 -13.67 -23.64 22.45
CA ASP A 216 -14.76 -23.46 23.41
C ASP A 216 -14.22 -23.06 24.79
N TRP A 217 -14.61 -21.87 25.26
CA TRP A 217 -14.18 -21.33 26.55
C TRP A 217 -14.61 -22.19 27.74
N THR A 218 -15.71 -22.94 27.63
CA THR A 218 -16.22 -23.83 28.70
C THR A 218 -15.25 -24.97 28.98
N THR A 219 -14.39 -25.34 28.02
CA THR A 219 -13.29 -26.32 28.18
C THR A 219 -12.23 -25.85 29.19
N TYR A 220 -12.20 -24.56 29.52
CA TYR A 220 -11.17 -23.93 30.34
C TYR A 220 -11.70 -23.38 31.66
N LEU A 221 -12.84 -23.89 32.12
CA LEU A 221 -13.33 -23.63 33.47
C LEU A 221 -12.50 -24.40 34.50
N ALA A 222 -12.10 -23.70 35.56
CA ALA A 222 -11.40 -24.27 36.71
C ALA A 222 -12.04 -23.78 38.02
N THR A 223 -12.01 -24.62 39.04
CA THR A 223 -12.50 -24.27 40.39
C THR A 223 -11.58 -23.26 41.06
N PHE A 224 -12.12 -22.14 41.52
CA PHE A 224 -11.37 -21.06 42.16
C PHE A 224 -11.09 -21.35 43.64
N ASP A 225 -9.81 -21.40 44.02
CA ASP A 225 -9.41 -21.51 45.43
C ASP A 225 -9.18 -20.12 46.04
N ARG A 226 -10.22 -19.59 46.70
CA ARG A 226 -10.18 -18.26 47.31
C ARG A 226 -9.07 -18.10 48.35
N LYS A 227 -8.59 -19.19 48.97
CA LYS A 227 -7.50 -19.14 49.97
C LYS A 227 -6.17 -18.77 49.34
N GLU A 228 -5.96 -19.09 48.06
CA GLU A 228 -4.72 -18.76 47.35
C GLU A 228 -4.61 -17.28 46.98
N PHE A 229 -5.70 -16.51 47.07
CA PHE A 229 -5.75 -15.10 46.68
C PHE A 229 -6.14 -14.17 47.86
N SER A 230 -6.24 -14.74 49.06
CA SER A 230 -6.83 -14.08 50.22
C SER A 230 -5.95 -13.00 50.84
N ALA A 231 -4.64 -13.04 50.61
CA ALA A 231 -3.72 -12.01 51.09
C ALA A 231 -3.64 -10.82 50.13
N VAL A 232 -3.62 -11.06 48.80
CA VAL A 232 -3.38 -9.98 47.82
C VAL A 232 -4.66 -9.26 47.41
N TRP A 233 -5.73 -10.00 47.11
CA TRP A 233 -6.93 -9.43 46.51
C TRP A 233 -7.62 -8.39 47.43
N PRO A 234 -7.73 -8.61 48.75
CA PRO A 234 -8.30 -7.61 49.66
C PRO A 234 -7.40 -6.39 49.90
N TRP A 235 -6.09 -6.49 49.61
CA TRP A 235 -5.12 -5.41 49.79
C TRP A 235 -5.20 -4.36 48.68
N ILE A 236 -5.69 -4.72 47.50
CA ILE A 236 -5.88 -3.78 46.39
C ILE A 236 -7.23 -3.11 46.62
N PRO A 237 -7.26 -1.84 47.04
CA PRO A 237 -8.41 -1.24 47.70
C PRO A 237 -9.58 -1.03 46.75
N GLY A 238 -10.38 -2.06 46.44
CA GLY A 238 -11.57 -1.95 45.57
C GLY A 238 -11.38 -1.32 44.19
N ARG A 239 -10.14 -1.03 43.80
CA ARG A 239 -9.74 -0.22 42.64
C ARG A 239 -9.37 -1.06 41.43
N LEU A 240 -9.52 -2.37 41.51
CA LEU A 240 -9.17 -3.28 40.44
C LEU A 240 -10.37 -3.40 39.48
N PHE A 241 -10.15 -3.12 38.20
CA PHE A 241 -11.18 -3.15 37.16
C PHE A 241 -10.73 -4.01 35.97
N THR A 242 -11.67 -4.75 35.42
CA THR A 242 -11.60 -5.46 34.14
C THR A 242 -12.15 -4.56 33.04
N PHE A 243 -11.70 -4.78 31.80
CA PHE A 243 -11.99 -3.90 30.67
C PHE A 243 -12.64 -4.73 29.56
N PRO A 244 -13.97 -4.95 29.61
CA PRO A 244 -14.68 -5.66 28.54
C PRO A 244 -14.45 -4.98 27.18
N PRO A 245 -14.47 -5.72 26.05
CA PRO A 245 -14.35 -5.14 24.71
C PRO A 245 -15.48 -4.15 24.38
N SER A 246 -16.67 -4.37 24.97
CA SER A 246 -17.82 -3.48 24.89
C SER A 246 -18.33 -3.15 26.30
N GLY A 247 -18.53 -1.87 26.57
CA GLY A 247 -19.06 -1.38 27.85
C GLY A 247 -18.00 -0.82 28.82
N PRO A 248 -18.45 -0.16 29.90
CA PRO A 248 -17.56 0.55 30.82
C PRO A 248 -16.68 -0.43 31.63
N PRO A 249 -15.57 0.05 32.24
CA PRO A 249 -14.76 -0.75 33.13
C PRO A 249 -15.61 -1.38 34.25
N GLN A 250 -15.40 -2.66 34.51
CA GLN A 250 -16.15 -3.39 35.53
C GLN A 250 -15.25 -3.70 36.71
N ARG A 251 -15.75 -3.53 37.93
CA ARG A 251 -14.96 -3.84 39.13
C ARG A 251 -14.66 -5.34 39.17
N ALA A 252 -13.38 -5.68 39.33
CA ALA A 252 -12.94 -7.07 39.47
C ALA A 252 -13.40 -7.60 40.84
N LEU A 253 -14.40 -8.48 40.83
CA LEU A 253 -14.88 -9.17 42.02
C LEU A 253 -14.06 -10.44 42.24
N MET A 254 -13.66 -10.68 43.49
CA MET A 254 -13.04 -11.95 43.85
C MET A 254 -14.11 -13.05 43.81
N PRO A 255 -13.91 -14.12 43.03
CA PRO A 255 -14.85 -15.25 42.97
C PRO A 255 -15.05 -15.91 44.35
N GLN A 256 -16.19 -16.57 44.52
CA GLN A 256 -16.45 -17.38 45.70
C GLN A 256 -15.56 -18.61 45.74
N GLN A 257 -15.43 -19.20 46.93
CA GLN A 257 -14.75 -20.49 47.07
C GLN A 257 -15.47 -21.52 46.19
N ASP A 258 -14.69 -22.27 45.42
CA ASP A 258 -15.14 -23.32 44.53
C ASP A 258 -16.02 -22.87 43.35
N GLU A 259 -16.05 -21.57 43.04
CA GLU A 259 -16.71 -21.04 41.84
C GLU A 259 -15.92 -21.41 40.58
N SER A 260 -16.63 -21.81 39.51
CA SER A 260 -16.00 -22.09 38.21
C SER A 260 -15.60 -20.79 37.52
N VAL A 261 -14.31 -20.64 37.24
CA VAL A 261 -13.75 -19.44 36.60
C VAL A 261 -12.99 -19.78 35.33
N PHE A 262 -12.99 -18.86 34.36
CA PHE A 262 -12.19 -19.02 33.15
C PHE A 262 -10.68 -18.96 33.44
N TYR A 263 -9.93 -19.98 33.01
CA TYR A 263 -8.50 -20.13 33.25
C TYR A 263 -7.68 -20.05 31.95
N HIS A 264 -7.40 -18.81 31.54
CA HIS A 264 -6.71 -18.52 30.29
C HIS A 264 -5.26 -19.06 30.15
N PRO A 265 -4.46 -19.28 31.22
CA PRO A 265 -3.09 -19.78 31.06
C PRO A 265 -2.99 -21.17 30.42
N VAL A 266 -4.02 -22.02 30.61
CA VAL A 266 -4.13 -23.32 29.93
C VAL A 266 -4.79 -23.20 28.56
N MET A 267 -5.73 -22.26 28.43
CA MET A 267 -6.45 -22.01 27.18
C MET A 267 -5.54 -21.60 26.03
N LEU A 268 -4.68 -20.59 26.26
CA LEU A 268 -3.85 -20.00 25.21
C LEU A 268 -3.04 -21.04 24.43
N PRO A 269 -2.17 -21.85 25.05
CA PRO A 269 -1.37 -22.83 24.31
C PRO A 269 -2.22 -23.85 23.55
N GLN A 270 -3.43 -24.17 24.04
CA GLN A 270 -4.34 -25.12 23.39
C GLN A 270 -5.04 -24.53 22.17
N ALA A 271 -5.59 -23.32 22.29
CA ALA A 271 -6.21 -22.60 21.18
C ALA A 271 -5.19 -22.36 20.05
N PHE A 272 -3.97 -21.96 20.40
CA PHE A 272 -2.87 -21.84 19.46
C PHE A 272 -2.54 -23.15 18.78
N PHE A 273 -2.33 -24.22 19.55
CA PHE A 273 -2.00 -25.53 19.00
C PHE A 273 -3.08 -26.04 18.04
N GLY A 274 -4.36 -25.88 18.40
CA GLY A 274 -5.50 -26.29 17.57
C GLY A 274 -5.54 -25.58 16.22
N VAL A 275 -5.58 -24.25 16.25
CA VAL A 275 -5.74 -23.44 15.03
C VAL A 275 -4.49 -23.48 14.17
N THR A 276 -3.31 -23.34 14.76
CA THR A 276 -2.05 -23.31 13.99
C THR A 276 -1.70 -24.69 13.44
N GLY A 277 -2.02 -25.76 14.19
CA GLY A 277 -1.92 -27.13 13.71
C GLY A 277 -2.83 -27.37 12.50
N PHE A 278 -4.09 -26.93 12.59
CA PHE A 278 -5.04 -27.02 11.48
C PHE A 278 -4.58 -26.23 10.25
N LEU A 279 -4.20 -24.96 10.42
CA LEU A 279 -3.69 -24.12 9.33
C LEU A 279 -2.43 -24.68 8.68
N THR A 280 -1.52 -25.26 9.48
CA THR A 280 -0.29 -25.89 8.96
C THR A 280 -0.62 -27.10 8.10
N ALA A 281 -1.54 -27.95 8.56
CA ALA A 281 -1.98 -29.10 7.79
C ALA A 281 -2.71 -28.69 6.52
N LEU A 282 -3.59 -27.69 6.61
CA LEU A 282 -4.32 -27.14 5.47
C LEU A 282 -3.37 -26.61 4.40
N ARG A 283 -2.38 -25.78 4.77
CA ARG A 283 -1.37 -25.24 3.84
C ARG A 283 -0.51 -26.32 3.20
N ALA A 284 -0.25 -27.44 3.90
CA ALA A 284 0.50 -28.55 3.35
C ALA A 284 -0.32 -29.40 2.37
N TYR A 285 -1.61 -29.56 2.62
CA TYR A 285 -2.53 -30.34 1.80
C TYR A 285 -3.01 -29.58 0.54
N SER A 286 -3.45 -28.34 0.76
CA SER A 286 -4.08 -27.46 -0.23
C SER A 286 -3.44 -26.06 -0.08
N PRO A 287 -2.19 -25.84 -0.55
CA PRO A 287 -1.54 -24.53 -0.44
C PRO A 287 -2.33 -23.40 -1.12
N GLU A 288 -3.22 -23.75 -2.05
CA GLU A 288 -4.13 -22.86 -2.76
C GLU A 288 -5.52 -22.67 -2.12
N PHE A 289 -5.73 -23.15 -0.89
CA PHE A 289 -7.04 -23.18 -0.24
C PHE A 289 -7.75 -21.81 -0.19
N ARG A 290 -7.00 -20.69 -0.15
CA ARG A 290 -7.59 -19.35 -0.15
C ARG A 290 -8.16 -19.00 -1.51
N SER A 291 -7.44 -19.33 -2.58
CA SER A 291 -7.91 -19.15 -3.97
C SER A 291 -9.12 -20.05 -4.27
N THR A 292 -9.10 -21.31 -3.82
CA THR A 292 -10.21 -22.26 -4.02
C THR A 292 -11.38 -22.02 -3.07
N GLY A 293 -11.17 -21.28 -1.98
CA GLY A 293 -12.15 -21.10 -0.91
C GLY A 293 -12.46 -22.38 -0.12
N GLU A 294 -11.63 -23.42 -0.26
CA GLU A 294 -11.75 -24.65 0.53
C GLU A 294 -11.54 -24.32 2.02
N TYR A 295 -12.39 -24.86 2.91
CA TYR A 295 -12.38 -24.60 4.36
C TYR A 295 -12.62 -23.12 4.76
N ARG A 296 -13.07 -22.25 3.84
CA ARG A 296 -13.36 -20.85 4.18
C ARG A 296 -14.37 -20.74 5.32
N THR A 297 -15.48 -21.49 5.24
CA THR A 297 -16.51 -21.50 6.29
C THR A 297 -15.93 -21.99 7.61
N ASP A 298 -15.17 -23.09 7.61
CA ASP A 298 -14.56 -23.64 8.82
C ASP A 298 -13.62 -22.63 9.50
N LEU A 299 -12.81 -21.92 8.71
CA LEU A 299 -11.93 -20.87 9.23
C LEU A 299 -12.72 -19.67 9.76
N ARG A 300 -13.80 -19.28 9.09
CA ARG A 300 -14.69 -18.22 9.58
C ARG A 300 -15.34 -18.61 10.91
N ASP A 301 -15.77 -19.86 11.03
CA ASP A 301 -16.38 -20.41 12.24
C ASP A 301 -15.42 -20.47 13.44
N PHE A 302 -14.11 -20.54 13.21
CA PHE A 302 -13.12 -20.47 14.29
C PHE A 302 -12.93 -19.06 14.85
N VAL A 303 -13.30 -18.01 14.12
CA VAL A 303 -13.09 -16.62 14.55
C VAL A 303 -13.95 -16.26 15.76
N SER A 304 -15.25 -16.55 15.75
CA SER A 304 -16.14 -16.17 16.85
C SER A 304 -15.75 -16.82 18.19
N PRO A 305 -15.45 -18.13 18.27
CA PRO A 305 -14.90 -18.74 19.49
C PRO A 305 -13.60 -18.09 19.95
N LEU A 306 -12.67 -17.78 19.04
CA LEU A 306 -11.42 -17.10 19.42
C LEU A 306 -11.68 -15.69 19.98
N GLU A 307 -12.63 -14.94 19.42
CA GLU A 307 -13.05 -13.64 19.95
C GLU A 307 -13.72 -13.76 21.32
N GLU A 308 -14.50 -14.82 21.54
CA GLU A 308 -15.07 -15.12 22.84
C GLU A 308 -13.98 -15.44 23.88
N LEU A 309 -12.97 -16.24 23.51
CA LEU A 309 -11.81 -16.50 24.37
C LEU A 309 -11.05 -15.22 24.73
N ALA A 310 -10.84 -14.32 23.76
CA ALA A 310 -10.20 -13.02 23.99
C ALA A 310 -11.05 -12.13 24.92
N THR A 311 -12.37 -12.13 24.72
CA THR A 311 -13.34 -11.43 25.55
C THR A 311 -13.31 -11.94 26.99
N LYS A 312 -13.35 -13.27 27.18
CA LYS A 312 -13.27 -13.92 28.49
C LYS A 312 -11.96 -13.61 29.20
N MET A 313 -10.84 -13.61 28.48
CA MET A 313 -9.54 -13.24 29.03
C MET A 313 -9.54 -11.80 29.56
N ARG A 314 -10.12 -10.84 28.83
CA ARG A 314 -10.21 -9.44 29.27
C ARG A 314 -11.22 -9.18 30.39
N THR A 315 -12.33 -9.89 30.38
CA THR A 315 -13.44 -9.67 31.32
C THR A 315 -13.25 -10.38 32.64
N GLU A 316 -12.60 -11.55 32.63
CA GLU A 316 -12.47 -12.41 33.80
C GLU A 316 -11.01 -12.62 34.23
N GLY A 317 -10.04 -12.47 33.32
CA GLY A 317 -8.64 -12.82 33.57
C GLY A 317 -7.70 -11.65 33.86
N LEU A 318 -7.91 -10.48 33.26
CA LEU A 318 -6.94 -9.39 33.29
C LEU A 318 -7.57 -8.11 33.85
N ALA A 319 -6.87 -7.47 34.79
CA ALA A 319 -7.35 -6.25 35.40
C ALA A 319 -6.23 -5.23 35.63
N ARG A 320 -6.63 -3.97 35.76
CA ARG A 320 -5.76 -2.88 36.22
C ARG A 320 -6.44 -2.02 37.26
N THR A 321 -5.61 -1.26 37.96
CA THR A 321 -6.11 -0.28 38.93
C THR A 321 -6.68 0.96 38.22
N VAL A 322 -7.77 1.49 38.77
CA VAL A 322 -8.41 2.74 38.32
C VAL A 322 -8.65 3.62 39.54
N TYR A 323 -8.25 4.87 39.41
CA TYR A 323 -8.28 5.88 40.45
C TYR A 323 -9.13 7.08 40.03
N THR A 324 -9.82 7.67 41.00
CA THR A 324 -10.54 8.94 40.87
C THR A 324 -9.91 9.99 41.79
N ALA A 325 -10.22 11.27 41.60
CA ALA A 325 -9.76 12.31 42.53
C ALA A 325 -10.18 12.02 43.98
N TRP A 326 -11.35 11.39 44.17
CA TRP A 326 -11.87 10.98 45.47
C TRP A 326 -10.92 10.06 46.24
N ASP A 327 -10.17 9.21 45.55
CA ASP A 327 -9.20 8.29 46.14
C ASP A 327 -8.01 9.00 46.80
N PHE A 328 -7.78 10.27 46.48
CA PHE A 328 -6.69 11.09 47.00
C PHE A 328 -7.18 12.23 47.91
N GLN A 329 -8.48 12.53 47.94
CA GLN A 329 -9.05 13.58 48.81
C GLN A 329 -9.02 13.14 50.29
N GLY A 330 -8.56 14.00 51.21
CA GLY A 330 -8.59 13.72 52.65
C GLY A 330 -9.92 14.10 53.31
N GLY A 331 -10.46 13.26 54.21
CA GLY A 331 -11.62 13.57 55.07
C GLY A 331 -12.77 12.57 54.99
N THR A 332 -13.95 12.92 55.53
CA THR A 332 -15.19 12.10 55.60
C THR A 332 -15.84 11.77 54.24
N GLY A 333 -15.12 12.03 53.16
CA GLY A 333 -15.47 11.65 51.80
C GLY A 333 -14.51 10.60 51.24
N GLY A 334 -13.21 10.92 51.10
CA GLY A 334 -12.18 10.07 50.49
C GLY A 334 -11.33 9.28 51.50
N LEU A 335 -10.02 9.53 51.53
CA LEU A 335 -9.08 9.02 52.53
C LEU A 335 -9.58 9.39 53.92
N ALA A 336 -10.25 8.44 54.58
CA ALA A 336 -10.63 8.58 55.96
C ALA A 336 -9.35 8.92 56.76
N TRP A 337 -9.31 10.10 57.37
CA TRP A 337 -8.25 10.57 58.28
C TRP A 337 -6.94 11.13 57.66
N GLY A 338 -6.90 11.42 56.35
CA GLY A 338 -5.68 11.99 55.73
C GLY A 338 -4.45 11.06 55.81
N LEU A 339 -3.26 11.58 55.49
CA LEU A 339 -2.00 10.86 55.65
C LEU A 339 -1.42 11.10 57.05
N GLY A 340 -0.95 10.04 57.69
CA GLY A 340 -0.26 10.10 58.97
C GLY A 340 1.20 10.58 58.85
N PRO A 341 1.82 11.01 59.96
CA PRO A 341 3.24 11.38 59.99
C PRO A 341 4.18 10.21 59.66
N GLU A 342 3.73 8.96 59.79
CA GLU A 342 4.45 7.77 59.38
C GLU A 342 4.47 7.55 57.85
N GLU A 343 3.54 8.16 57.11
CA GLU A 343 3.41 8.04 55.65
C GLU A 343 4.08 9.21 54.90
N VAL A 344 4.57 10.22 55.63
CA VAL A 344 5.06 11.49 55.07
C VAL A 344 6.43 11.83 55.64
N VAL A 345 7.36 12.17 54.77
CA VAL A 345 8.67 12.71 55.14
C VAL A 345 8.53 14.23 55.26
N ASP A 346 8.56 14.71 56.51
CA ASP A 346 8.35 16.13 56.86
C ASP A 346 9.63 16.74 57.44
N ILE A 347 10.53 17.23 56.57
CA ILE A 347 11.82 17.82 56.95
C ILE A 347 11.67 19.35 57.06
N PRO A 348 12.08 19.99 58.18
CA PRO A 348 12.04 21.44 58.32
C PRO A 348 12.76 22.17 57.18
N GLY A 349 12.08 23.14 56.54
CA GLY A 349 12.62 23.91 55.42
C GLY A 349 12.32 23.33 54.03
N PHE A 350 11.68 22.15 53.96
CA PHE A 350 11.23 21.52 52.72
C PHE A 350 9.72 21.28 52.75
N ASP A 351 9.12 21.18 51.56
CA ASP A 351 7.72 20.76 51.43
C ASP A 351 7.57 19.29 51.83
N PRO A 352 6.52 18.92 52.58
CA PRO A 352 6.29 17.54 52.97
C PRO A 352 6.04 16.68 51.72
N VAL A 353 6.69 15.50 51.66
CA VAL A 353 6.54 14.53 50.56
C VAL A 353 6.09 13.17 51.08
N ILE A 354 5.37 12.41 50.27
CA ILE A 354 4.96 11.05 50.64
C ILE A 354 6.20 10.16 50.76
N GLY A 355 6.31 9.44 51.87
CA GLY A 355 7.43 8.53 52.13
C GLY A 355 7.35 7.27 51.27
N LEU A 356 8.51 6.70 50.94
CA LEU A 356 8.65 5.43 50.19
C LEU A 356 8.04 4.22 50.92
N ASN A 357 7.73 4.36 52.21
CA ASN A 357 7.07 3.36 53.04
C ASN A 357 5.54 3.41 52.96
N CYS A 358 4.95 4.38 52.26
CA CYS A 358 3.51 4.48 52.06
C CYS A 358 3.02 3.38 51.09
N THR A 359 2.22 2.43 51.57
CA THR A 359 1.63 1.34 50.78
C THR A 359 0.17 1.59 50.36
N ARG A 360 -0.35 2.79 50.65
CA ARG A 360 -1.77 3.15 50.46
C ARG A 360 -2.19 3.23 48.99
N PHE A 361 -1.23 3.48 48.09
CA PHE A 361 -1.47 3.68 46.68
C PHE A 361 -0.81 2.54 45.89
N THR A 362 -1.59 1.51 45.58
CA THR A 362 -1.16 0.41 44.72
C THR A 362 -1.58 0.71 43.28
N VAL A 363 -0.62 0.83 42.36
CA VAL A 363 -0.88 1.21 40.96
C VAL A 363 -0.29 0.16 40.03
N GLY A 364 -0.99 -0.14 38.95
CA GLY A 364 -0.54 -1.11 37.94
C GLY A 364 -1.63 -2.08 37.51
N ALA A 365 -1.19 -3.22 36.95
CA ALA A 365 -2.04 -4.26 36.38
C ALA A 365 -1.66 -5.67 36.90
N MET A 366 -2.63 -6.58 36.88
CA MET A 366 -2.41 -7.97 37.29
C MET A 366 -3.30 -8.98 36.55
N ASP A 367 -2.77 -10.18 36.39
CA ASP A 367 -3.51 -11.38 36.00
C ASP A 367 -4.22 -11.97 37.22
N LEU A 368 -5.56 -11.98 37.17
CA LEU A 368 -6.47 -12.45 38.21
C LEU A 368 -6.46 -13.97 38.41
N ARG A 369 -5.79 -14.72 37.54
CA ARG A 369 -5.70 -16.19 37.55
C ARG A 369 -4.31 -16.68 37.91
N SER A 370 -3.27 -15.94 37.52
CA SER A 370 -1.87 -16.35 37.74
C SER A 370 -1.21 -15.63 38.91
N HIS A 371 -1.61 -14.40 39.26
CA HIS A 371 -0.94 -13.62 40.30
C HIS A 371 -1.60 -13.82 41.68
N ASN A 372 -1.37 -15.00 42.26
CA ASN A 372 -1.90 -15.40 43.58
C ASN A 372 -0.99 -14.94 44.76
N ASP A 373 -1.35 -15.31 45.99
CA ASP A 373 -0.60 -14.99 47.21
C ASP A 373 0.85 -15.49 47.16
N ALA A 374 1.10 -16.64 46.51
CA ALA A 374 2.46 -17.16 46.34
C ALA A 374 3.28 -16.31 45.37
N TYR A 375 2.69 -15.83 44.27
CA TYR A 375 3.34 -14.94 43.31
C TYR A 375 3.82 -13.64 43.95
N PHE A 376 3.01 -13.05 44.83
CA PHE A 376 3.35 -11.79 45.49
C PHE A 376 4.14 -11.95 46.81
N ARG A 377 4.22 -13.18 47.34
CA ARG A 377 4.90 -13.48 48.61
C ARG A 377 6.33 -12.90 48.68
N PRO A 378 7.21 -13.02 47.66
CA PRO A 378 8.55 -12.45 47.71
C PRO A 378 8.53 -10.92 47.85
N GLY A 379 7.67 -10.22 47.11
CA GLY A 379 7.50 -8.77 47.20
C GLY A 379 6.94 -8.33 48.55
N PHE A 380 5.98 -9.05 49.12
CA PHE A 380 5.44 -8.75 50.44
C PHE A 380 6.47 -8.95 51.57
N TYR A 381 7.27 -10.02 51.54
CA TYR A 381 8.33 -10.22 52.53
C TYR A 381 9.48 -9.23 52.36
N ALA A 382 9.87 -8.91 51.12
CA ALA A 382 10.83 -7.85 50.86
C ALA A 382 10.32 -6.48 51.35
N SER A 383 9.02 -6.22 51.27
CA SER A 383 8.41 -4.99 51.78
C SER A 383 8.47 -4.87 53.31
N THR A 384 8.46 -5.98 54.05
CA THR A 384 8.60 -5.95 55.52
C THR A 384 10.04 -5.69 55.98
N VAL A 385 11.03 -5.85 55.11
CA VAL A 385 12.43 -5.48 55.37
C VAL A 385 12.61 -4.04 54.89
N GLN A 386 13.10 -3.14 55.75
CA GLN A 386 13.28 -1.71 55.45
C GLN A 386 14.42 -1.43 54.46
N THR A 387 14.49 -2.12 53.32
CA THR A 387 15.42 -1.78 52.25
C THR A 387 14.82 -0.66 51.40
N LEU A 388 15.53 0.46 51.31
CA LEU A 388 15.15 1.68 50.58
C LEU A 388 15.27 1.55 49.05
N GLU A 389 15.47 0.35 48.52
CA GLU A 389 15.75 0.16 47.10
C GLU A 389 14.45 0.09 46.27
N PRO A 390 14.30 0.91 45.20
CA PRO A 390 13.09 0.98 44.37
C PRO A 390 12.67 -0.35 43.72
N GLN A 391 13.62 -1.28 43.54
CA GLN A 391 13.42 -2.54 42.84
C GLN A 391 12.47 -3.52 43.55
N PHE A 392 12.18 -3.33 44.84
CA PHE A 392 11.27 -4.20 45.60
C PHE A 392 9.83 -3.65 45.70
N ALA A 393 9.54 -2.48 45.12
CA ALA A 393 8.22 -1.86 45.12
C ALA A 393 7.28 -2.42 44.04
N LYS A 394 7.82 -3.03 42.99
CA LYS A 394 7.06 -3.57 41.85
C LYS A 394 7.22 -5.09 41.81
N GLN A 395 6.11 -5.82 41.92
CA GLN A 395 6.08 -7.28 41.73
C GLN A 395 5.23 -7.56 40.48
N GLY A 396 5.88 -8.02 39.41
CA GLY A 396 5.25 -8.10 38.10
C GLY A 396 4.92 -6.70 37.56
N LEU A 397 3.66 -6.47 37.22
CA LEU A 397 3.14 -5.21 36.69
C LEU A 397 2.37 -4.39 37.73
N LEU A 398 2.45 -4.78 39.01
CA LEU A 398 1.80 -4.10 40.12
C LEU A 398 2.86 -3.42 41.00
N ASN A 399 2.78 -2.09 41.12
CA ASN A 399 3.57 -1.29 42.04
C ASN A 399 2.80 -1.11 43.36
N VAL A 400 3.24 -1.85 44.38
CA VAL A 400 2.61 -1.86 45.71
C VAL A 400 3.02 -0.67 46.59
N ARG A 401 4.00 0.13 46.16
CA ARG A 401 4.49 1.34 46.82
C ARG A 401 4.58 2.50 45.84
N TRP A 402 3.54 2.68 45.04
CA TRP A 402 3.51 3.78 44.09
C TRP A 402 3.38 5.10 44.85
N VAL A 403 4.26 6.04 44.56
CA VAL A 403 4.28 7.35 45.22
C VAL A 403 3.59 8.36 44.31
N PRO A 404 2.44 8.94 44.73
CA PRO A 404 1.77 9.94 43.91
C PRO A 404 2.59 11.22 43.81
N PRO A 405 2.46 12.00 42.71
CA PRO A 405 3.00 13.36 42.60
C PRO A 405 2.18 14.35 43.45
N ALA A 406 2.03 14.07 44.74
CA ALA A 406 1.14 14.77 45.65
C ALA A 406 1.76 16.05 46.20
N ARG A 407 0.97 17.12 46.22
CA ARG A 407 1.24 18.37 46.96
C ARG A 407 0.54 18.29 48.31
N LEU A 408 1.34 18.20 49.37
CA LEU A 408 0.85 17.95 50.72
C LEU A 408 0.68 19.25 51.52
N GLU A 409 -0.45 19.37 52.21
CA GLU A 409 -0.71 20.45 53.16
C GLU A 409 -0.86 19.88 54.57
N ARG A 410 -0.14 20.49 55.53
CA ARG A 410 -0.17 20.11 56.95
C ARG A 410 -1.47 20.61 57.58
N TYR A 411 -2.18 19.75 58.31
CA TYR A 411 -3.29 20.15 59.17
C TYR A 411 -3.27 19.38 60.50
N THR A 412 -4.07 19.82 61.46
CA THR A 412 -4.20 19.13 62.75
C THR A 412 -5.63 18.64 62.89
N GLU A 413 -5.78 17.37 63.21
CA GLU A 413 -7.07 16.73 63.39
C GLU A 413 -7.28 16.38 64.87
N GLY A 414 -8.46 16.68 65.40
CA GLY A 414 -8.88 16.22 66.72
C GLY A 414 -9.37 14.79 66.62
N VAL A 415 -8.64 13.83 67.20
CA VAL A 415 -9.08 12.43 67.30
C VAL A 415 -9.80 12.20 68.64
N PRO A 416 -10.67 11.17 68.75
CA PRO A 416 -11.27 10.77 70.02
C PRO A 416 -10.19 10.64 71.11
N LEU A 417 -10.46 11.16 72.33
CA LEU A 417 -9.52 11.32 73.45
C LEU A 417 -8.74 12.66 73.52
N ASN A 418 -9.21 13.75 72.90
CA ASN A 418 -8.60 15.10 72.99
C ASN A 418 -7.12 15.17 72.54
N ARG A 419 -6.68 14.25 71.67
CA ARG A 419 -5.34 14.30 71.10
C ARG A 419 -5.39 15.05 69.76
N LEU A 420 -4.49 16.00 69.59
CA LEU A 420 -4.22 16.65 68.32
C LEU A 420 -3.17 15.83 67.57
N VAL A 421 -3.55 15.25 66.44
CA VAL A 421 -2.64 14.47 65.59
C VAL A 421 -2.33 15.30 64.35
N ARG A 422 -1.04 15.43 64.03
CA ARG A 422 -0.59 16.05 62.78
C ARG A 422 -0.97 15.14 61.62
N ARG A 423 -1.62 15.70 60.60
CA ARG A 423 -2.04 15.00 59.39
C ARG A 423 -1.64 15.80 58.16
N TYR A 424 -1.67 15.13 57.01
CA TYR A 424 -1.40 15.76 55.72
C TYR A 424 -2.55 15.45 54.77
N ARG A 425 -2.97 16.45 53.98
CA ARG A 425 -3.95 16.28 52.90
C ARG A 425 -3.30 16.52 51.55
N ILE A 426 -3.72 15.77 50.54
CA ILE A 426 -3.31 15.97 49.15
C ILE A 426 -4.18 17.10 48.57
N THR A 427 -3.54 18.14 48.05
CA THR A 427 -4.22 19.34 47.52
C THR A 427 -4.41 19.31 46.01
N ASN A 428 -3.74 18.40 45.30
CA ASN A 428 -3.86 18.16 43.86
C ASN A 428 -4.38 16.73 43.54
N PRO A 429 -5.56 16.34 44.06
CA PRO A 429 -6.06 14.96 43.93
C PRO A 429 -6.33 14.51 42.48
N GLU A 430 -6.71 15.43 41.60
CA GLU A 430 -6.93 15.14 40.17
C GLU A 430 -5.63 14.77 39.44
N GLU A 431 -4.55 15.54 39.67
CA GLU A 431 -3.22 15.28 39.11
C GLU A 431 -2.67 13.92 39.57
N CYS A 432 -2.91 13.57 40.83
CA CYS A 432 -2.52 12.26 41.39
C CYS A 432 -3.31 11.11 40.75
N ALA A 433 -4.63 11.26 40.55
CA ALA A 433 -5.46 10.26 39.89
C ALA A 433 -5.08 10.06 38.42
N ALA A 434 -4.82 11.16 37.70
CA ALA A 434 -4.36 11.11 36.32
C ALA A 434 -3.01 10.38 36.21
N ALA A 435 -2.04 10.69 37.07
CA ALA A 435 -0.74 10.02 37.09
C ALA A 435 -0.83 8.52 37.43
N ALA A 436 -1.71 8.15 38.38
CA ALA A 436 -1.94 6.75 38.72
C ALA A 436 -2.56 5.98 37.54
N ASN A 437 -3.58 6.54 36.90
CA ASN A 437 -4.25 5.90 35.77
C ASN A 437 -3.33 5.77 34.55
N ALA A 438 -2.49 6.77 34.27
CA ALA A 438 -1.53 6.72 33.17
C ALA A 438 -0.50 5.59 33.36
N GLN A 439 0.03 5.42 34.58
CA GLN A 439 0.94 4.31 34.89
C GLN A 439 0.22 2.96 34.81
N ALA A 440 -0.99 2.86 35.38
CA ALA A 440 -1.80 1.63 35.33
C ALA A 440 -2.20 1.24 33.90
N GLU A 441 -2.40 2.20 33.01
CA GLU A 441 -2.65 1.98 31.57
C GLU A 441 -1.44 1.38 30.88
N GLN A 442 -0.25 1.97 31.10
CA GLN A 442 0.98 1.42 30.56
C GLN A 442 1.24 0.00 31.07
N ASP A 443 1.12 -0.23 32.38
CA ASP A 443 1.28 -1.56 32.97
C ASP A 443 0.21 -2.55 32.46
N TYR A 444 -0.98 -2.08 32.09
CA TYR A 444 -2.01 -2.94 31.50
C TYR A 444 -1.69 -3.31 30.06
N VAL A 445 -1.11 -2.41 29.26
CA VAL A 445 -0.60 -2.73 27.92
C VAL A 445 0.48 -3.83 28.02
N ASP A 446 1.42 -3.68 28.96
CA ASP A 446 2.45 -4.69 29.24
C ASP A 446 1.82 -6.03 29.65
N LEU A 447 0.71 -6.00 30.41
CA LEU A 447 -0.01 -7.19 30.83
C LEU A 447 -0.72 -7.86 29.64
N LEU A 448 -1.37 -7.10 28.76
CA LEU A 448 -1.99 -7.65 27.54
C LEU A 448 -0.96 -8.37 26.65
N TYR A 449 0.28 -7.87 26.60
CA TYR A 449 1.36 -8.52 25.87
C TYR A 449 1.85 -9.79 26.58
N SER A 450 2.28 -9.65 27.85
CA SER A 450 2.88 -10.75 28.63
C SER A 450 1.92 -11.89 28.95
N SER A 451 0.61 -11.62 29.07
CA SER A 451 -0.42 -12.63 29.27
C SER A 451 -0.72 -13.44 28.00
N GLY A 452 -0.31 -12.99 26.82
CA GLY A 452 -0.59 -13.65 25.53
C GLY A 452 -1.89 -13.18 24.85
N TYR A 453 -2.60 -12.19 25.39
CA TYR A 453 -3.81 -11.64 24.77
C TYR A 453 -3.54 -11.09 23.37
N VAL A 454 -2.46 -10.31 23.20
CA VAL A 454 -2.07 -9.76 21.87
C VAL A 454 -1.80 -10.87 20.88
N SER A 455 -1.22 -11.99 21.34
CA SER A 455 -0.99 -13.16 20.48
C SER A 455 -2.34 -13.74 20.03
N LEU A 456 -3.31 -13.89 20.93
CA LEU A 456 -4.64 -14.40 20.58
C LEU A 456 -5.35 -13.50 19.56
N VAL A 457 -5.26 -12.17 19.72
CA VAL A 457 -5.78 -11.21 18.72
C VAL A 457 -5.07 -11.35 17.38
N HIS A 458 -3.76 -11.57 17.38
CA HIS A 458 -3.01 -11.85 16.16
C HIS A 458 -3.44 -13.17 15.49
N LEU A 459 -3.74 -14.21 16.27
CA LEU A 459 -4.28 -15.47 15.76
C LEU A 459 -5.65 -15.25 15.10
N ILE A 460 -6.54 -14.48 15.72
CA ILE A 460 -7.84 -14.08 15.14
C ILE A 460 -7.62 -13.38 13.78
N ALA A 461 -6.74 -12.38 13.73
CA ALA A 461 -6.45 -11.65 12.49
C ALA A 461 -5.83 -12.56 11.42
N THR A 462 -4.99 -13.52 11.82
CA THR A 462 -4.40 -14.52 10.92
C THR A 462 -5.50 -15.40 10.34
N VAL A 463 -6.39 -15.95 11.15
CA VAL A 463 -7.50 -16.79 10.68
C VAL A 463 -8.41 -16.00 9.73
N ARG A 464 -8.73 -14.74 10.05
CA ARG A 464 -9.48 -13.85 9.14
C ARG A 464 -8.79 -13.68 7.79
N ASN A 465 -7.48 -13.44 7.81
CA ASN A 465 -6.69 -13.31 6.58
C ASN A 465 -6.68 -14.62 5.78
N GLU A 466 -6.46 -15.76 6.43
CA GLU A 466 -6.48 -17.07 5.77
C GLU A 466 -7.87 -17.43 5.23
N ALA A 467 -8.96 -16.98 5.88
CA ALA A 467 -10.32 -17.16 5.37
C ALA A 467 -10.66 -16.23 4.20
N THR A 468 -9.91 -15.14 4.02
CA THR A 468 -10.13 -14.15 2.97
C THR A 468 -9.39 -14.55 1.69
N ASP A 469 -9.99 -14.27 0.53
CA ASP A 469 -9.35 -14.44 -0.78
C ASP A 469 -7.95 -13.79 -0.81
N PRO A 470 -6.98 -14.38 -1.51
CA PRO A 470 -5.65 -13.80 -1.62
C PRO A 470 -5.63 -12.64 -2.64
N ASP A 471 -4.77 -11.65 -2.42
CA ASP A 471 -4.55 -10.53 -3.33
C ASP A 471 -3.63 -10.89 -4.51
N ARG A 472 -3.07 -12.10 -4.49
CA ARG A 472 -2.17 -12.65 -5.50
C ARG A 472 -2.47 -14.12 -5.70
N SER A 473 -2.25 -14.61 -6.91
CA SER A 473 -2.51 -16.01 -7.21
C SER A 473 -1.64 -16.92 -6.34
N GLN A 474 -2.26 -17.94 -5.74
CA GLN A 474 -1.55 -19.01 -5.03
C GLN A 474 -1.18 -20.18 -5.96
N THR A 475 -1.73 -20.21 -7.17
CA THR A 475 -1.53 -21.31 -8.13
C THR A 475 -0.71 -20.90 -9.33
N VAL A 476 -0.78 -19.63 -9.74
CA VAL A 476 -0.12 -19.14 -10.94
C VAL A 476 1.22 -18.48 -10.62
N HIS A 477 2.29 -19.09 -11.08
CA HIS A 477 3.64 -18.53 -11.03
C HIS A 477 4.16 -18.35 -12.45
N SER A 478 4.79 -17.23 -12.76
CA SER A 478 5.26 -16.91 -14.11
C SER A 478 6.76 -16.72 -14.19
N TRP A 479 7.29 -16.97 -15.38
CA TRP A 479 8.57 -16.43 -15.83
C TRP A 479 8.56 -16.34 -17.35
N ALA A 480 9.32 -15.41 -17.92
CA ALA A 480 9.55 -15.36 -19.36
C ALA A 480 11.04 -15.27 -19.70
N TRP A 481 11.37 -15.78 -20.87
CA TRP A 481 12.59 -15.39 -21.57
C TRP A 481 12.26 -14.83 -22.94
N LEU A 482 13.19 -14.05 -23.45
CA LEU A 482 13.11 -13.44 -24.76
C LEU A 482 14.43 -13.64 -25.47
N ARG A 483 14.36 -14.10 -26.72
CA ARG A 483 15.50 -14.19 -27.62
C ARG A 483 15.25 -13.32 -28.84
N ARG A 484 16.31 -12.73 -29.37
CA ARG A 484 16.30 -11.97 -30.62
C ARG A 484 17.36 -12.49 -31.59
N LYS A 485 17.14 -12.33 -32.88
CA LYS A 485 18.12 -12.66 -33.91
C LYS A 485 18.31 -11.45 -34.84
N PRO A 486 19.55 -10.96 -35.01
CA PRO A 486 19.86 -9.87 -35.93
C PRO A 486 19.46 -10.19 -37.37
N GLY A 487 18.76 -9.26 -38.01
CA GLY A 487 18.44 -9.28 -39.43
C GLY A 487 19.28 -8.26 -40.22
N ALA A 488 18.78 -7.88 -41.40
CA ALA A 488 19.45 -6.91 -42.27
C ALA A 488 19.46 -5.50 -41.64
N SER A 489 20.57 -4.80 -41.84
CA SER A 489 20.75 -3.41 -41.45
C SER A 489 20.52 -2.46 -42.63
N VAL A 490 19.86 -1.34 -42.36
CA VAL A 490 19.56 -0.30 -43.35
C VAL A 490 20.01 1.07 -42.82
N PRO A 491 20.70 1.90 -43.62
CA PRO A 491 21.05 3.25 -43.21
C PRO A 491 19.77 4.10 -43.07
N VAL A 492 19.66 4.82 -41.96
CA VAL A 492 18.56 5.74 -41.68
C VAL A 492 19.09 7.09 -41.21
N LYS A 493 18.27 8.13 -41.29
CA LYS A 493 18.59 9.45 -40.73
C LYS A 493 17.73 9.67 -39.50
N VAL A 494 18.35 9.76 -38.32
CA VAL A 494 17.64 10.10 -37.07
C VAL A 494 17.58 11.61 -36.89
N LYS A 495 16.55 12.05 -36.17
CA LYS A 495 16.18 13.44 -35.95
C LYS A 495 15.83 13.62 -34.49
N SER A 496 16.38 14.62 -33.81
CA SER A 496 15.92 15.00 -32.47
C SER A 496 14.49 15.52 -32.52
N GLU A 497 13.86 15.68 -31.36
CA GLU A 497 12.72 16.59 -31.26
C GLU A 497 13.18 18.03 -31.57
N PRO A 498 12.32 18.89 -32.13
CA PRO A 498 12.67 20.27 -32.40
C PRO A 498 12.97 20.98 -31.08
N PHE A 499 14.12 21.62 -31.02
CA PHE A 499 14.48 22.49 -29.93
C PHE A 499 13.80 23.85 -30.13
N ILE A 500 13.63 24.58 -29.04
CA ILE A 500 13.03 25.91 -29.01
C ILE A 500 13.96 26.92 -29.70
N LEU A 501 15.28 26.78 -29.52
CA LEU A 501 16.28 27.72 -30.03
C LEU A 501 17.11 27.18 -31.21
N LEU A 502 17.02 25.89 -31.49
CA LEU A 502 17.73 25.23 -32.57
C LEU A 502 16.72 24.46 -33.42
N ASP A 503 16.97 24.39 -34.73
CA ASP A 503 16.26 23.41 -35.55
C ASP A 503 16.64 21.97 -35.13
N VAL A 504 15.93 21.00 -35.70
CA VAL A 504 16.13 19.58 -35.43
C VAL A 504 17.59 19.15 -35.73
N ILE A 505 18.26 18.56 -34.73
CA ILE A 505 19.56 17.91 -34.92
C ILE A 505 19.33 16.66 -35.76
N THR A 506 20.19 16.42 -36.76
CA THR A 506 20.09 15.22 -37.58
C THR A 506 21.41 14.50 -37.71
N SER A 507 21.38 13.17 -37.65
CA SER A 507 22.59 12.34 -37.75
C SER A 507 22.32 11.06 -38.54
N PRO A 508 23.28 10.54 -39.33
CA PRO A 508 23.17 9.21 -39.90
C PRO A 508 23.21 8.15 -38.80
N ALA A 509 22.36 7.15 -38.94
CA ALA A 509 22.24 6.02 -38.02
C ALA A 509 22.00 4.73 -38.82
N GLU A 510 22.11 3.59 -38.14
CA GLU A 510 21.86 2.28 -38.74
C GLU A 510 20.67 1.62 -38.05
N ARG A 511 19.65 1.25 -38.81
CA ARG A 511 18.49 0.52 -38.29
C ARG A 511 18.63 -0.95 -38.65
N GLN A 512 18.67 -1.80 -37.64
CA GLN A 512 18.72 -3.25 -37.79
C GLN A 512 17.37 -3.83 -37.42
N GLN A 513 16.77 -4.56 -38.37
CA GLN A 513 15.55 -5.33 -38.12
C GLN A 513 15.89 -6.60 -37.34
N LEU A 514 15.02 -7.01 -36.43
CA LEU A 514 15.23 -8.17 -35.56
C LEU A 514 14.06 -9.14 -35.67
N GLN A 515 14.40 -10.43 -35.68
CA GLN A 515 13.44 -11.47 -35.37
C GLN A 515 13.42 -11.69 -33.85
N TYR A 516 12.24 -11.97 -33.28
CA TYR A 516 12.12 -12.29 -31.86
C TYR A 516 11.41 -13.62 -31.65
N ARG A 517 11.74 -14.27 -30.53
CA ARG A 517 11.02 -15.42 -29.98
C ARG A 517 10.94 -15.23 -28.48
N ALA A 518 9.73 -15.09 -27.96
CA ALA A 518 9.48 -15.04 -26.54
C ALA A 518 8.83 -16.35 -26.09
N THR A 519 9.11 -16.77 -24.88
CA THR A 519 8.36 -17.83 -24.22
C THR A 519 8.05 -17.37 -22.80
N ALA A 520 6.77 -17.22 -22.51
CA ALA A 520 6.27 -17.03 -21.16
C ALA A 520 5.74 -18.38 -20.66
N SER A 521 6.24 -18.84 -19.52
CA SER A 521 5.79 -20.06 -18.89
C SER A 521 5.13 -19.74 -17.58
N PHE A 522 4.06 -20.47 -17.30
CA PHE A 522 3.24 -20.35 -16.13
C PHE A 522 3.04 -21.74 -15.52
N THR A 523 3.06 -21.82 -14.21
CA THR A 523 2.41 -22.92 -13.51
C THR A 523 0.96 -22.53 -13.22
N THR A 524 0.09 -23.51 -13.08
CA THR A 524 -1.33 -23.38 -12.72
C THR A 524 -1.64 -24.39 -11.63
N GLN A 525 -2.89 -24.51 -11.20
CA GLN A 525 -3.26 -25.51 -10.20
C GLN A 525 -2.93 -26.94 -10.68
N PRO A 526 -2.32 -27.80 -9.81
CA PRO A 526 -2.06 -29.20 -10.12
C PRO A 526 -3.32 -29.98 -10.55
N LEU A 527 -3.14 -31.00 -11.39
CA LEU A 527 -4.23 -31.92 -11.76
C LEU A 527 -4.80 -32.66 -10.53
N ASN A 528 -6.02 -33.18 -10.69
CA ASN A 528 -6.72 -33.99 -9.67
C ASN A 528 -6.94 -33.26 -8.34
N ARG A 529 -7.31 -31.97 -8.41
CA ARG A 529 -7.81 -31.21 -7.26
C ARG A 529 -9.33 -31.34 -7.20
N ASP A 530 -9.85 -31.41 -5.97
CA ASP A 530 -11.28 -31.53 -5.72
C ASP A 530 -12.06 -30.29 -6.21
N ILE A 531 -11.43 -29.11 -6.10
CA ILE A 531 -11.96 -27.83 -6.59
C ILE A 531 -10.99 -27.28 -7.64
N GLN A 532 -11.49 -27.13 -8.87
CA GLN A 532 -10.73 -26.54 -9.97
C GLN A 532 -11.04 -25.07 -10.16
N LEU A 533 -9.97 -24.27 -10.24
CA LEU A 533 -10.05 -22.86 -10.60
C LEU A 533 -10.17 -22.67 -12.11
N ARG A 534 -10.80 -21.57 -12.52
CA ARG A 534 -10.92 -21.21 -13.94
C ARG A 534 -9.78 -20.27 -14.32
N TYR A 535 -9.05 -20.64 -15.38
CA TYR A 535 -8.03 -19.79 -15.97
C TYR A 535 -8.38 -19.37 -17.40
N ARG A 536 -8.04 -18.12 -17.74
CA ARG A 536 -8.05 -17.60 -19.11
C ARG A 536 -6.71 -16.95 -19.42
N VAL A 537 -6.32 -17.00 -20.68
CA VAL A 537 -5.05 -16.42 -21.14
C VAL A 537 -5.32 -15.29 -22.11
N PHE A 538 -4.75 -14.13 -21.81
CA PHE A 538 -4.86 -12.93 -22.63
C PHE A 538 -3.48 -12.43 -23.05
N LEU A 539 -3.44 -11.86 -24.24
CA LEU A 539 -2.37 -11.00 -24.70
C LEU A 539 -2.90 -9.56 -24.63
N ARG A 540 -2.23 -8.69 -23.89
CA ARG A 540 -2.66 -7.31 -23.67
C ARG A 540 -1.55 -6.32 -24.00
N THR A 541 -1.94 -5.17 -24.53
CA THR A 541 -1.04 -4.04 -24.80
C THR A 541 -1.57 -2.82 -24.07
N LEU A 542 -0.65 -2.03 -23.49
CA LEU A 542 -1.01 -0.77 -22.86
C LEU A 542 -0.95 0.37 -23.90
N ARG A 543 -1.97 1.24 -23.87
CA ARG A 543 -1.94 2.52 -24.58
C ARG A 543 -1.16 3.51 -23.70
N PHE A 544 0.03 3.90 -24.16
CA PHE A 544 0.90 4.84 -23.47
C PHE A 544 0.70 6.24 -24.04
N SER A 545 0.74 7.25 -23.17
CA SER A 545 0.74 8.67 -23.54
C SER A 545 2.01 9.32 -22.99
N PRO A 546 2.81 10.02 -23.80
CA PRO A 546 3.95 10.81 -23.29
C PRO A 546 3.47 11.89 -22.28
N PRO A 547 4.28 12.26 -21.27
CA PRO A 547 5.65 11.85 -21.01
C PRO A 547 5.78 10.53 -20.22
N TRP A 548 6.79 9.75 -20.60
CA TRP A 548 7.05 8.41 -20.08
C TRP A 548 7.71 8.50 -18.71
N SER A 549 6.98 8.19 -17.64
CA SER A 549 7.61 7.83 -16.38
C SER A 549 7.94 6.33 -16.39
N SER A 550 9.04 5.94 -15.76
CA SER A 550 9.39 4.53 -15.52
C SER A 550 8.38 3.76 -14.66
N GLY A 551 7.26 4.39 -14.29
CA GLY A 551 6.20 3.86 -13.42
C GLY A 551 4.92 3.43 -14.12
N GLU A 552 4.81 3.51 -15.46
CA GLU A 552 3.65 2.96 -16.20
C GLU A 552 3.73 1.42 -16.29
N ASP A 553 3.41 0.78 -15.17
CA ASP A 553 3.31 -0.68 -15.01
C ASP A 553 1.86 -1.13 -15.17
N TYR A 554 1.64 -2.41 -15.49
CA TYR A 554 0.31 -3.03 -15.55
C TYR A 554 -0.47 -2.86 -14.23
N ARG A 555 0.24 -2.61 -13.12
CA ARG A 555 -0.33 -2.26 -11.80
C ARG A 555 -1.14 -0.96 -11.79
N ASN A 556 -0.90 -0.05 -12.72
CA ASN A 556 -1.72 1.15 -12.88
C ASN A 556 -3.04 0.85 -13.58
N TYR A 557 -3.09 -0.22 -14.37
CA TYR A 557 -4.29 -0.71 -15.03
C TYR A 557 -5.13 -1.56 -14.07
N TYR A 558 -4.52 -2.56 -13.44
CA TYR A 558 -5.22 -3.52 -12.61
C TYR A 558 -4.74 -3.41 -11.17
N GLN A 559 -5.69 -3.13 -10.28
CA GLN A 559 -5.46 -3.01 -8.85
C GLN A 559 -6.33 -3.99 -8.09
N VAL A 560 -5.76 -4.55 -7.03
CA VAL A 560 -6.43 -5.39 -6.05
C VAL A 560 -6.56 -4.61 -4.74
N GLY A 561 -7.71 -4.71 -4.10
CA GLY A 561 -8.00 -4.08 -2.83
C GLY A 561 -8.90 -4.95 -1.99
N TYR A 562 -9.21 -4.48 -0.78
CA TYR A 562 -10.13 -5.15 0.13
C TYR A 562 -11.16 -4.16 0.63
N THR A 563 -12.43 -4.57 0.62
CA THR A 563 -13.54 -3.87 1.29
C THR A 563 -14.06 -4.72 2.44
N ASP A 564 -14.85 -4.15 3.34
CA ASP A 564 -15.61 -4.96 4.30
C ASP A 564 -16.57 -5.89 3.55
N ASP A 565 -16.67 -7.13 4.02
CA ASP A 565 -17.60 -8.12 3.47
C ASP A 565 -18.99 -7.88 4.10
N PRO A 566 -19.99 -7.41 3.34
CA PRO A 566 -21.32 -7.14 3.88
C PRO A 566 -22.04 -8.41 4.32
N ASP A 567 -21.68 -9.56 3.72
CA ASP A 567 -22.31 -10.85 4.00
C ASP A 567 -21.71 -11.53 5.25
N ASP A 568 -20.48 -11.17 5.62
CA ASP A 568 -19.73 -11.75 6.74
C ASP A 568 -19.03 -10.64 7.57
N PRO A 569 -19.73 -10.05 8.56
CA PRO A 569 -19.19 -8.97 9.37
C PRO A 569 -17.86 -9.33 10.05
N GLY A 570 -16.88 -8.43 9.95
CA GLY A 570 -15.53 -8.64 10.49
C GLY A 570 -14.56 -9.36 9.53
N PHE A 571 -15.01 -9.75 8.34
CA PHE A 571 -14.14 -10.22 7.25
C PHE A 571 -14.00 -9.17 6.16
N LYS A 572 -12.94 -9.32 5.37
CA LYS A 572 -12.70 -8.52 4.18
C LYS A 572 -13.07 -9.33 2.94
N LYS A 573 -13.48 -8.63 1.89
CA LYS A 573 -13.75 -9.16 0.56
C LYS A 573 -12.77 -8.55 -0.42
N LEU A 574 -12.17 -9.40 -1.25
CA LEU A 574 -11.29 -8.94 -2.33
C LEU A 574 -12.12 -8.21 -3.38
N VAL A 575 -11.68 -7.00 -3.71
CA VAL A 575 -12.23 -6.21 -4.82
C VAL A 575 -11.13 -5.96 -5.84
N THR A 576 -11.51 -5.97 -7.10
CA THR A 576 -10.58 -5.72 -8.20
C THR A 576 -11.09 -4.56 -9.03
N THR A 577 -10.18 -3.67 -9.41
CA THR A 577 -10.48 -2.47 -10.19
C THR A 577 -9.58 -2.44 -11.40
N THR A 578 -10.19 -2.23 -12.57
CA THR A 578 -9.51 -2.08 -13.86
C THR A 578 -9.72 -0.66 -14.37
N ALA A 579 -8.64 0.10 -14.56
CA ALA A 579 -8.67 1.47 -15.05
C ALA A 579 -8.47 1.51 -16.58
N LYS A 580 -9.27 2.28 -17.32
CA LYS A 580 -9.17 2.53 -18.79
C LYS A 580 -9.39 1.31 -19.71
N GLU A 581 -9.66 1.62 -20.98
CA GLU A 581 -9.72 0.63 -22.06
C GLU A 581 -8.32 0.11 -22.40
N LEU A 582 -8.10 -1.20 -22.28
CA LEU A 582 -6.97 -1.90 -22.90
C LEU A 582 -7.40 -2.48 -24.22
N ASP A 583 -6.45 -2.57 -25.15
CA ASP A 583 -6.61 -3.51 -26.24
C ASP A 583 -6.18 -4.90 -25.77
N SER A 584 -7.03 -5.88 -26.00
CA SER A 584 -6.85 -7.22 -25.47
C SER A 584 -7.28 -8.26 -26.48
N PHE A 585 -6.46 -9.30 -26.60
CA PHE A 585 -6.73 -10.47 -27.40
C PHE A 585 -6.81 -11.68 -26.46
N GLN A 586 -7.99 -12.28 -26.37
CA GLN A 586 -8.16 -13.53 -25.64
C GLN A 586 -7.67 -14.68 -26.50
N ILE A 587 -6.71 -15.45 -26.00
CA ILE A 587 -6.36 -16.72 -26.65
C ILE A 587 -7.55 -17.67 -26.43
N PRO A 588 -8.09 -18.32 -27.49
CA PRO A 588 -9.30 -19.15 -27.41
C PRO A 588 -9.01 -20.48 -26.71
N ILE A 589 -8.70 -20.42 -25.42
CA ILE A 589 -8.50 -21.54 -24.52
C ILE A 589 -9.00 -21.15 -23.13
N GLU A 590 -9.82 -22.01 -22.53
CA GLU A 590 -10.28 -21.85 -21.16
C GLU A 590 -9.95 -23.09 -20.34
N GLY A 591 -9.31 -22.92 -19.18
CA GLY A 591 -8.90 -23.98 -18.25
C GLY A 591 -10.05 -24.93 -17.88
N SER A 592 -11.18 -24.34 -17.52
CA SER A 592 -12.43 -25.03 -17.29
C SER A 592 -13.56 -24.10 -17.71
N THR A 593 -14.58 -24.63 -18.40
CA THR A 593 -15.78 -23.86 -18.77
C THR A 593 -16.69 -23.62 -17.57
N GLU A 594 -16.57 -24.41 -16.51
CA GLU A 594 -17.38 -24.30 -15.29
C GLU A 594 -16.53 -24.33 -14.02
N LEU A 595 -16.87 -23.46 -13.06
CA LEU A 595 -16.26 -23.47 -11.74
C LEU A 595 -16.65 -24.78 -11.03
N GLY A 596 -15.68 -25.65 -10.71
CA GLY A 596 -15.95 -26.97 -10.11
C GLY A 596 -16.07 -28.15 -11.09
N ALA A 597 -15.70 -28.00 -12.37
CA ALA A 597 -15.61 -29.16 -13.27
C ALA A 597 -14.50 -30.14 -12.83
N THR A 598 -14.72 -31.45 -13.01
CA THR A 598 -13.88 -32.51 -12.43
C THR A 598 -12.68 -32.93 -13.28
N SER A 599 -12.46 -32.36 -14.47
CA SER A 599 -11.28 -32.72 -15.29
C SER A 599 -10.94 -31.67 -16.34
N ILE A 600 -9.75 -31.08 -16.22
CA ILE A 600 -9.05 -30.46 -17.35
C ILE A 600 -8.47 -31.61 -18.18
N PRO A 601 -8.64 -31.65 -19.52
CA PRO A 601 -7.89 -32.55 -20.39
C PRO A 601 -6.39 -32.44 -20.12
N GLU A 602 -5.68 -33.58 -20.04
CA GLU A 602 -4.24 -33.62 -19.68
C GLU A 602 -3.35 -32.74 -20.56
N THR A 603 -3.78 -32.44 -21.80
CA THR A 603 -3.06 -31.56 -22.72
C THR A 603 -4.03 -30.77 -23.59
N ARG A 604 -3.73 -29.49 -23.79
CA ARG A 604 -4.40 -28.60 -24.73
C ARG A 604 -3.39 -27.76 -25.49
N GLU A 605 -3.66 -27.56 -26.77
CA GLU A 605 -2.81 -26.75 -27.64
C GLU A 605 -3.67 -25.83 -28.48
N THR A 606 -3.20 -24.61 -28.66
CA THR A 606 -3.79 -23.66 -29.61
C THR A 606 -2.70 -22.78 -30.19
N ASN A 607 -2.82 -22.44 -31.47
CA ASN A 607 -1.95 -21.50 -32.13
C ASN A 607 -2.78 -20.58 -33.01
N GLY A 608 -2.20 -19.45 -33.37
CA GLY A 608 -2.87 -18.45 -34.20
C GLY A 608 -2.07 -17.16 -34.25
N THR A 609 -2.69 -16.14 -34.83
CA THR A 609 -2.11 -14.80 -34.92
C THR A 609 -2.99 -13.85 -34.13
N ALA A 610 -2.40 -13.12 -33.18
CA ALA A 610 -3.07 -12.07 -32.44
C ALA A 610 -2.84 -10.73 -33.14
N VAL A 611 -3.91 -9.96 -33.32
CA VAL A 611 -3.88 -8.59 -33.84
C VAL A 611 -4.22 -7.66 -32.69
N LEU A 612 -3.31 -6.72 -32.39
CA LEU A 612 -3.44 -5.82 -31.24
C LEU A 612 -3.07 -4.39 -31.64
N GLN A 613 -3.77 -3.40 -31.11
CA GLN A 613 -3.36 -2.00 -31.09
C GLN A 613 -2.33 -1.80 -29.98
N ALA A 614 -1.10 -1.49 -30.37
CA ALA A 614 0.01 -1.30 -29.45
C ALA A 614 0.67 0.06 -29.62
N SER A 615 1.15 0.57 -28.49
CA SER A 615 2.10 1.68 -28.46
C SER A 615 3.46 1.17 -28.94
N THR A 616 3.81 1.48 -30.18
CA THR A 616 5.07 1.08 -30.81
C THR A 616 6.14 2.17 -30.69
N PHE A 617 7.41 1.79 -30.55
CA PHE A 617 8.53 2.73 -30.34
C PHE A 617 9.85 2.23 -30.94
N ASP A 618 10.84 3.12 -30.99
CA ASP A 618 12.22 2.82 -31.43
C ASP A 618 13.15 2.72 -30.24
N TRP A 619 14.01 1.71 -30.24
CA TRP A 619 15.17 1.65 -29.35
C TRP A 619 16.36 2.30 -30.02
N TRP A 620 16.86 3.38 -29.44
CA TRP A 620 18.08 4.06 -29.88
C TRP A 620 19.24 3.58 -29.02
N VAL A 621 20.16 2.84 -29.62
CA VAL A 621 21.32 2.24 -28.96
C VAL A 621 22.55 3.09 -29.26
N PRO A 622 23.22 3.67 -28.25
CA PRO A 622 24.42 4.48 -28.47
C PRO A 622 25.58 3.64 -29.00
N VAL A 623 26.26 4.14 -30.03
CA VAL A 623 27.52 3.57 -30.55
C VAL A 623 28.63 4.60 -30.56
N LYS A 624 29.84 4.20 -30.11
CA LYS A 624 30.99 5.10 -29.92
C LYS A 624 31.64 5.59 -31.21
N SER A 625 31.34 5.02 -32.37
CA SER A 625 31.97 5.42 -33.63
C SER A 625 31.08 5.11 -34.85
N PRO A 626 30.89 6.04 -35.81
CA PRO A 626 30.23 5.78 -37.07
C PRO A 626 31.19 5.04 -38.01
N SER A 627 31.55 3.80 -37.67
CA SER A 627 32.23 2.94 -38.63
C SER A 627 31.20 2.41 -39.63
N VAL A 628 30.79 3.26 -40.56
CA VAL A 628 30.26 2.81 -41.85
C VAL A 628 31.38 2.00 -42.52
N LYS A 629 31.41 0.70 -42.28
CA LYS A 629 31.88 -0.22 -43.31
C LYS A 629 30.63 -0.79 -43.95
N PRO A 630 30.38 -0.54 -45.24
CA PRO A 630 29.29 -1.22 -45.93
C PRO A 630 29.63 -2.72 -45.93
N LEU A 631 28.78 -3.52 -45.29
CA LEU A 631 28.74 -4.98 -45.49
C LEU A 631 28.11 -5.33 -46.86
N ALA A 632 28.36 -4.50 -47.87
CA ALA A 632 28.05 -4.83 -49.24
C ALA A 632 29.28 -5.54 -49.84
N GLY A 633 29.21 -6.87 -49.92
CA GLY A 633 30.05 -7.65 -50.83
C GLY A 633 31.25 -8.37 -50.25
N VAL A 634 31.15 -9.01 -49.08
CA VAL A 634 32.02 -10.16 -48.79
C VAL A 634 31.17 -11.41 -48.99
N GLU A 635 31.31 -12.04 -50.15
CA GLU A 635 30.94 -13.45 -50.30
C GLU A 635 31.77 -14.24 -49.27
N ILE A 636 31.11 -14.67 -48.19
CA ILE A 636 31.66 -15.72 -47.35
C ILE A 636 31.51 -17.00 -48.15
N LEU A 637 32.58 -17.43 -48.79
CA LEU A 637 32.68 -18.77 -49.34
C LEU A 637 32.42 -19.78 -48.20
N PRO A 638 31.58 -20.80 -48.40
CA PRO A 638 31.32 -21.81 -47.39
C PRO A 638 32.60 -22.65 -47.22
N GLY A 639 33.39 -22.37 -46.18
CA GLY A 639 34.59 -23.16 -45.86
C GLY A 639 35.61 -22.52 -44.94
N ASP A 640 35.65 -21.19 -44.80
CA ASP A 640 36.70 -20.56 -43.99
C ASP A 640 36.33 -20.48 -42.50
N THR A 641 36.81 -21.49 -41.76
CA THR A 641 36.88 -21.46 -40.30
C THR A 641 37.61 -20.21 -39.83
N ILE A 642 36.91 -19.35 -39.10
CA ILE A 642 37.49 -18.19 -38.40
C ILE A 642 38.61 -18.72 -37.49
N SER A 643 39.86 -18.44 -37.86
CA SER A 643 41.01 -18.90 -37.10
C SER A 643 41.06 -18.22 -35.72
N LYS A 644 41.49 -18.94 -34.69
CA LYS A 644 41.76 -18.39 -33.33
C LYS A 644 42.66 -17.14 -33.35
N ALA A 645 43.45 -16.94 -34.41
CA ALA A 645 44.28 -15.75 -34.58
C ALA A 645 43.46 -14.48 -34.89
N SER A 646 42.36 -14.61 -35.62
CA SER A 646 41.45 -13.50 -35.96
C SER A 646 40.68 -12.99 -34.73
N LEU A 647 40.36 -13.89 -33.78
CA LEU A 647 39.72 -13.54 -32.51
C LEU A 647 40.68 -12.83 -31.54
N ARG A 648 41.97 -13.20 -31.52
CA ARG A 648 43.00 -12.49 -30.72
C ARG A 648 43.29 -11.08 -31.26
N ALA A 649 43.30 -10.89 -32.58
CA ALA A 649 43.50 -9.59 -33.19
C ALA A 649 42.34 -8.60 -32.91
N ALA A 650 41.15 -9.11 -32.59
CA ALA A 650 39.98 -8.32 -32.17
C ALA A 650 39.93 -8.04 -30.65
N GLY A 651 40.98 -8.38 -29.90
CA GLY A 651 41.10 -8.06 -28.47
C GLY A 651 40.39 -9.03 -27.52
N TRP A 652 39.98 -10.21 -27.98
CA TRP A 652 39.48 -11.26 -27.09
C TRP A 652 40.66 -12.09 -26.55
N GLU A 653 41.15 -11.73 -25.36
CA GLU A 653 42.02 -12.61 -24.57
C GLU A 653 41.17 -13.72 -23.93
N ALA A 654 41.41 -14.97 -24.35
CA ALA A 654 40.89 -16.14 -23.66
C ALA A 654 41.62 -16.28 -22.31
N ALA A 655 40.86 -16.33 -21.22
CA ALA A 655 41.37 -16.81 -19.93
C ALA A 655 41.90 -18.24 -20.07
N PRO A 656 42.93 -18.64 -19.29
CA PRO A 656 43.50 -19.98 -19.37
C PRO A 656 42.47 -21.05 -18.99
N ASP A 657 42.50 -22.15 -19.73
CA ASP A 657 41.75 -23.38 -19.46
C ASP A 657 42.09 -23.90 -18.05
N GLU A 658 41.17 -23.69 -17.11
CA GLU A 658 40.94 -24.39 -15.81
C GLU A 658 40.40 -23.42 -14.75
N VAL A 659 39.13 -23.01 -14.85
CA VAL A 659 38.39 -22.48 -13.69
C VAL A 659 36.90 -22.85 -13.82
N SER A 660 36.34 -23.33 -12.71
CA SER A 660 34.92 -23.53 -12.39
C SER A 660 33.96 -22.51 -13.06
N PRO A 661 32.68 -22.89 -13.31
CA PRO A 661 31.70 -22.03 -13.96
C PRO A 661 31.65 -20.64 -13.29
N PRO A 662 31.74 -19.54 -14.07
CA PRO A 662 31.76 -18.20 -13.51
C PRO A 662 30.44 -17.91 -12.79
N ALA A 663 30.54 -17.41 -11.57
CA ALA A 663 29.41 -16.88 -10.83
C ALA A 663 28.76 -15.73 -11.62
N LEU A 664 27.44 -15.81 -11.79
CA LEU A 664 26.60 -14.75 -12.35
C LEU A 664 26.90 -13.40 -11.67
N PRO A 665 27.09 -12.30 -12.42
CA PRO A 665 27.18 -10.97 -11.83
C PRO A 665 25.79 -10.58 -11.28
N THR A 666 25.66 -10.55 -9.96
CA THR A 666 24.52 -9.96 -9.25
C THR A 666 24.46 -8.46 -9.54
N ARG A 667 23.53 -8.05 -10.41
CA ARG A 667 23.10 -6.66 -10.55
C ARG A 667 22.18 -6.32 -9.37
N GLY A 668 22.47 -5.23 -8.66
CA GLY A 668 21.72 -4.80 -7.48
C GLY A 668 20.22 -4.63 -7.75
N GLY A 669 19.39 -5.07 -6.79
CA GLY A 669 17.97 -4.76 -6.70
C GLY A 669 16.97 -5.78 -7.27
N GLY A 670 17.42 -6.90 -7.83
CA GLY A 670 16.54 -7.96 -8.35
C GLY A 670 16.45 -9.17 -7.41
N VAL A 671 15.23 -9.59 -7.08
CA VAL A 671 14.90 -10.88 -6.46
C VAL A 671 15.57 -12.00 -7.25
N SER A 672 16.53 -12.72 -6.66
CA SER A 672 17.08 -13.95 -7.27
C SER A 672 15.94 -14.94 -7.52
N PRO A 673 15.88 -15.61 -8.68
CA PRO A 673 14.89 -16.66 -8.91
C PRO A 673 15.06 -17.78 -7.86
N PRO A 674 13.96 -18.41 -7.40
CA PRO A 674 14.06 -19.55 -6.50
C PRO A 674 14.88 -20.66 -7.17
N ARG A 675 15.85 -21.21 -6.44
CA ARG A 675 16.60 -22.39 -6.88
C ARG A 675 15.63 -23.57 -6.94
N ILE A 676 15.23 -23.95 -8.15
CA ILE A 676 14.54 -25.21 -8.44
C ILE A 676 15.46 -26.37 -7.99
N PRO A 677 14.95 -27.41 -7.29
CA PRO A 677 15.74 -28.60 -7.01
C PRO A 677 16.30 -29.21 -8.31
N PHE A 678 17.56 -29.65 -8.26
CA PHE A 678 18.37 -30.02 -9.44
C PHE A 678 17.75 -31.14 -10.30
N SER A 679 16.81 -31.93 -9.75
CA SER A 679 16.05 -32.95 -10.47
C SER A 679 14.95 -32.38 -11.36
N GLU A 680 14.18 -31.38 -10.88
CA GLU A 680 13.21 -30.65 -11.70
C GLU A 680 13.89 -29.77 -12.74
N ALA A 681 15.07 -29.23 -12.42
CA ALA A 681 15.90 -28.49 -13.38
C ALA A 681 16.40 -29.37 -14.54
N ALA A 682 16.59 -30.67 -14.33
CA ALA A 682 17.02 -31.63 -15.35
C ALA A 682 15.88 -32.02 -16.30
N GLU A 683 14.69 -32.34 -15.78
CA GLU A 683 13.49 -32.54 -16.61
C GLU A 683 13.03 -31.24 -17.30
N TRP A 684 13.26 -30.09 -16.67
CA TRP A 684 13.06 -28.77 -17.26
C TRP A 684 14.07 -28.48 -18.38
N TYR A 685 15.34 -28.83 -18.18
CA TYR A 685 16.35 -28.74 -19.24
C TYR A 685 15.97 -29.64 -20.42
N ASP A 686 15.47 -30.85 -20.18
CA ASP A 686 15.08 -31.78 -21.23
C ASP A 686 13.78 -31.36 -21.94
N ALA A 687 12.77 -30.81 -21.26
CA ALA A 687 11.55 -30.30 -21.90
C ALA A 687 11.80 -29.05 -22.77
N VAL A 688 12.71 -28.18 -22.35
CA VAL A 688 13.12 -27.00 -23.15
C VAL A 688 14.02 -27.43 -24.31
N ARG A 689 14.84 -28.46 -24.12
CA ARG A 689 15.72 -29.04 -25.16
C ARG A 689 14.96 -29.87 -26.19
N ASP A 690 13.88 -30.56 -25.82
CA ASP A 690 13.03 -31.31 -26.77
C ASP A 690 12.24 -30.37 -27.71
N GLN A 691 11.96 -29.13 -27.29
CA GLN A 691 11.34 -28.11 -28.16
C GLN A 691 12.33 -27.21 -28.90
N THR A 692 13.63 -27.31 -28.61
CA THR A 692 14.68 -26.57 -29.31
C THR A 692 15.77 -27.52 -29.78
N GLN A 693 15.60 -28.06 -30.99
CA GLN A 693 16.69 -28.72 -31.70
C GLN A 693 17.92 -27.80 -31.65
N PHE A 694 19.10 -28.33 -31.31
CA PHE A 694 20.34 -27.56 -31.15
C PHE A 694 20.68 -26.67 -32.38
N SER A 695 20.13 -26.99 -33.56
CA SER A 695 20.20 -26.18 -34.78
C SER A 695 19.42 -24.86 -34.72
N ASP A 696 18.44 -24.71 -33.83
CA ASP A 696 17.60 -23.51 -33.68
C ASP A 696 18.24 -22.42 -32.80
N VAL A 697 19.36 -22.69 -32.12
CA VAL A 697 20.00 -21.76 -31.17
C VAL A 697 21.06 -20.88 -31.83
N VAL A 698 21.60 -21.29 -32.99
CA VAL A 698 22.67 -20.57 -33.67
C VAL A 698 22.17 -19.22 -34.20
N GLY A 699 22.73 -18.13 -33.67
CA GLY A 699 22.44 -16.76 -34.07
C GLY A 699 21.36 -16.03 -33.25
N TRP A 700 20.84 -16.63 -32.17
CA TRP A 700 19.93 -15.97 -31.24
C TRP A 700 20.67 -15.41 -30.01
N GLU A 701 20.41 -14.15 -29.69
CA GLU A 701 20.90 -13.43 -28.51
C GLU A 701 19.77 -13.24 -27.49
N GLU A 702 20.12 -12.85 -26.26
CA GLU A 702 19.14 -12.40 -25.26
C GLU A 702 18.42 -11.14 -25.77
N GLY A 703 17.09 -11.20 -25.85
CA GLY A 703 16.28 -10.18 -26.51
C GLY A 703 15.78 -9.05 -25.62
N GLY A 704 16.24 -8.99 -24.37
CA GLY A 704 15.87 -7.97 -23.39
C GLY A 704 16.24 -6.54 -23.81
N GLU A 705 15.86 -5.58 -22.96
CA GLU A 705 16.13 -4.16 -23.21
C GLU A 705 17.64 -3.91 -23.32
N PRO A 706 18.13 -3.37 -24.46
CA PRO A 706 19.56 -3.18 -24.63
C PRO A 706 20.08 -2.17 -23.60
N ALA A 707 21.19 -2.49 -22.95
CA ALA A 707 21.80 -1.62 -21.94
C ALA A 707 22.14 -0.24 -22.54
N GLY A 708 21.67 0.83 -21.87
CA GLY A 708 21.91 2.20 -22.31
C GLY A 708 21.05 2.66 -23.50
N ALA A 709 20.11 1.83 -23.99
CA ALA A 709 19.21 2.23 -25.06
C ALA A 709 18.13 3.21 -24.56
N GLN A 710 17.73 4.13 -25.42
CA GLN A 710 16.66 5.10 -25.17
C GLN A 710 15.43 4.76 -26.01
N ARG A 711 14.22 4.78 -25.43
CA ARG A 711 12.96 4.60 -26.17
C ARG A 711 12.53 5.92 -26.81
N ARG A 712 12.16 5.92 -28.09
CA ARG A 712 11.81 7.15 -28.84
C ARG A 712 10.66 6.93 -29.83
N SER A 713 10.11 8.03 -30.34
CA SER A 713 9.19 8.07 -31.49
C SER A 713 7.92 7.22 -31.30
N VAL A 714 7.23 7.34 -30.18
CA VAL A 714 6.11 6.44 -29.87
C VAL A 714 4.90 6.73 -30.76
N GLN A 715 4.28 5.68 -31.29
CA GLN A 715 3.12 5.74 -32.16
C GLN A 715 2.16 4.61 -31.83
N GLN A 716 0.85 4.89 -31.85
CA GLN A 716 -0.15 3.82 -31.82
C GLN A 716 -0.21 3.14 -33.20
N LYS A 717 -0.01 1.83 -33.23
CA LYS A 717 -0.10 1.02 -34.44
C LYS A 717 -0.66 -0.35 -34.14
N GLU A 718 -1.31 -0.92 -35.14
CA GLU A 718 -1.67 -2.33 -35.15
C GLU A 718 -0.41 -3.20 -35.33
N VAL A 719 -0.22 -4.15 -34.43
CA VAL A 719 0.85 -5.15 -34.45
C VAL A 719 0.26 -6.54 -34.60
N GLN A 720 1.02 -7.44 -35.21
CA GLN A 720 0.60 -8.83 -35.44
C GLN A 720 1.67 -9.79 -34.95
N LEU A 721 1.28 -10.71 -34.09
CA LEU A 721 2.20 -11.70 -33.54
C LEU A 721 1.59 -13.09 -33.54
N ASP A 722 2.40 -14.07 -33.92
CA ASP A 722 2.00 -15.47 -33.87
C ASP A 722 2.20 -15.97 -32.45
N TYR A 723 1.17 -16.62 -31.92
CA TYR A 723 1.22 -17.29 -30.64
C TYR A 723 1.06 -18.81 -30.84
N ALA A 724 1.73 -19.56 -29.98
CA ALA A 724 1.50 -20.97 -29.76
C ALA A 724 1.43 -21.20 -28.25
N LEU A 725 0.30 -21.71 -27.79
CA LEU A 725 0.07 -22.05 -26.40
C LEU A 725 0.00 -23.56 -26.26
N HIS A 726 0.81 -24.10 -25.35
CA HIS A 726 0.81 -25.50 -24.96
C HIS A 726 0.53 -25.56 -23.45
N TRP A 727 -0.55 -26.24 -23.07
CA TRP A 727 -0.93 -26.43 -21.68
C TRP A 727 -1.00 -27.92 -21.38
N LYS A 728 -0.07 -28.42 -20.56
CA LYS A 728 -0.01 -29.82 -20.15
C LYS A 728 0.06 -29.92 -18.63
N ALA A 729 -0.88 -30.65 -18.05
CA ALA A 729 -1.06 -30.71 -16.60
C ALA A 729 -1.16 -29.30 -15.97
N ASP A 730 -0.24 -28.96 -15.07
CA ASP A 730 -0.14 -27.66 -14.41
C ASP A 730 0.75 -26.67 -15.16
N ARG A 731 1.41 -27.09 -16.24
CA ARG A 731 2.36 -26.26 -16.99
C ARG A 731 1.69 -25.64 -18.22
N LEU A 732 1.68 -24.31 -18.27
CA LEU A 732 1.18 -23.54 -19.40
C LEU A 732 2.31 -22.72 -20.02
N THR A 733 2.57 -22.91 -21.29
CA THR A 733 3.63 -22.22 -22.03
C THR A 733 3.02 -21.46 -23.20
N VAL A 734 3.29 -20.17 -23.27
CA VAL A 734 2.90 -19.28 -24.37
C VAL A 734 4.17 -18.85 -25.11
N SER A 735 4.33 -19.33 -26.33
CA SER A 735 5.40 -18.91 -27.24
C SER A 735 4.89 -17.83 -28.17
N LEU A 736 5.62 -16.72 -28.27
CA LEU A 736 5.31 -15.60 -29.17
C LEU A 736 6.43 -15.46 -30.21
N LYS A 737 6.05 -15.27 -31.47
CA LYS A 737 6.98 -15.06 -32.58
C LYS A 737 6.50 -13.91 -33.47
N ASN A 738 7.46 -13.22 -34.07
CA ASN A 738 7.16 -12.19 -35.05
C ASN A 738 6.62 -12.81 -36.34
N ASN A 739 5.45 -12.36 -36.80
CA ASN A 739 4.90 -12.73 -38.11
C ASN A 739 5.35 -11.73 -39.22
N ARG A 740 5.63 -10.47 -38.86
CA ARG A 740 6.04 -9.39 -39.79
C ARG A 740 7.34 -8.70 -39.35
N PRO A 741 8.50 -9.39 -39.36
CA PRO A 741 9.78 -8.86 -38.88
C PRO A 741 10.33 -7.67 -39.65
N ALA A 742 9.76 -7.34 -40.82
CA ALA A 742 10.14 -6.16 -41.59
C ALA A 742 9.30 -4.91 -41.28
N GLU A 743 8.14 -5.05 -40.61
CA GLU A 743 7.14 -3.98 -40.46
C GLU A 743 6.92 -3.57 -38.99
N ASP A 744 6.96 -4.55 -38.09
CA ASP A 744 6.63 -4.33 -36.68
C ASP A 744 7.81 -3.69 -35.93
N ARG A 745 7.56 -2.49 -35.38
CA ARG A 745 8.49 -1.76 -34.50
C ARG A 745 8.56 -2.44 -33.12
N ASN A 746 9.23 -1.83 -32.14
CA ASN A 746 9.25 -2.35 -30.78
C ASN A 746 7.93 -2.05 -30.06
N TYR A 747 7.45 -2.95 -29.21
CA TYR A 747 6.26 -2.76 -28.39
C TYR A 747 6.33 -3.65 -27.14
N ILE A 748 5.38 -3.52 -26.22
CA ILE A 748 5.31 -4.35 -25.03
C ILE A 748 3.99 -5.12 -25.07
N VAL A 749 4.08 -6.45 -24.95
CA VAL A 749 2.93 -7.33 -24.75
C VAL A 749 2.99 -7.88 -23.35
N TYR A 750 1.85 -7.91 -22.68
CA TYR A 750 1.66 -8.58 -21.41
C TYR A 750 0.95 -9.89 -21.66
N VAL A 751 1.56 -11.00 -21.24
CA VAL A 751 0.88 -12.29 -21.17
C VAL A 751 0.21 -12.36 -19.81
N VAL A 752 -1.12 -12.35 -19.81
CA VAL A 752 -1.94 -12.26 -18.59
C VAL A 752 -2.71 -13.55 -18.41
N ILE A 753 -2.54 -14.17 -17.25
CA ILE A 753 -3.38 -15.26 -16.78
C ILE A 753 -4.42 -14.66 -15.84
N GLU A 754 -5.68 -14.73 -16.23
CA GLU A 754 -6.80 -14.45 -15.34
C GLU A 754 -7.15 -15.72 -14.57
N GLU A 755 -7.06 -15.69 -13.26
CA GLU A 755 -7.51 -16.74 -12.34
C GLU A 755 -8.83 -16.29 -11.70
N THR A 756 -9.92 -17.00 -11.96
CA THR A 756 -11.20 -16.74 -11.26
C THR A 756 -11.24 -17.54 -9.97
N LEU A 757 -11.29 -16.83 -8.85
CA LEU A 757 -11.42 -17.39 -7.51
C LEU A 757 -12.82 -17.93 -7.26
N ASN A 758 -12.99 -18.71 -6.20
CA ASN A 758 -14.32 -19.24 -5.82
C ASN A 758 -15.32 -18.13 -5.44
N SER A 759 -14.83 -17.01 -4.92
CA SER A 759 -15.63 -15.80 -4.66
C SER A 759 -16.08 -15.06 -5.91
N ARG A 760 -15.68 -15.51 -7.11
CA ARG A 760 -15.83 -14.84 -8.41
C ARG A 760 -14.92 -13.63 -8.64
N ALA A 761 -14.10 -13.24 -7.67
CA ALA A 761 -13.04 -12.27 -7.92
C ALA A 761 -12.03 -12.83 -8.93
N VAL A 762 -11.44 -11.96 -9.75
CA VAL A 762 -10.52 -12.34 -10.84
C VAL A 762 -9.16 -11.76 -10.54
N LEU A 763 -8.16 -12.62 -10.35
CA LEU A 763 -6.76 -12.23 -10.18
C LEU A 763 -6.02 -12.22 -11.51
N HIS A 764 -5.15 -11.23 -11.72
CA HIS A 764 -4.24 -11.18 -12.87
C HIS A 764 -2.82 -11.55 -12.45
N THR A 765 -2.28 -12.64 -13.00
CA THR A 765 -0.84 -12.91 -13.00
C THR A 765 -0.27 -12.52 -14.36
N VAL A 766 0.77 -11.67 -14.36
CA VAL A 766 1.16 -10.91 -15.55
C VAL A 766 2.65 -11.08 -15.80
N GLU A 767 3.00 -11.44 -17.02
CA GLU A 767 4.39 -11.49 -17.48
C GLU A 767 4.61 -10.45 -18.58
N ARG A 768 5.59 -9.57 -18.38
CA ARG A 768 5.91 -8.49 -19.32
C ARG A 768 6.89 -8.99 -20.37
N VAL A 769 6.49 -8.94 -21.64
CA VAL A 769 7.32 -9.35 -22.77
C VAL A 769 7.65 -8.12 -23.65
N PRO A 770 8.86 -7.53 -23.51
CA PRO A 770 9.27 -6.39 -24.33
C PRO A 770 9.67 -6.87 -25.73
N ILE A 771 8.78 -6.75 -26.71
CA ILE A 771 9.03 -7.17 -28.08
C ILE A 771 10.01 -6.20 -28.76
N THR A 772 11.21 -6.71 -29.08
CA THR A 772 12.25 -5.94 -29.75
C THR A 772 12.27 -6.29 -31.25
N GLY A 773 11.44 -5.61 -32.04
CA GLY A 773 11.37 -5.78 -33.50
C GLY A 773 12.49 -5.06 -34.26
N GLN A 774 13.03 -3.97 -33.73
CA GLN A 774 14.11 -3.22 -34.39
C GLN A 774 15.00 -2.44 -33.42
N LEU A 775 16.29 -2.35 -33.74
CA LEU A 775 17.24 -1.47 -33.04
C LEU A 775 17.75 -0.40 -33.99
N THR A 776 17.86 0.83 -33.50
CA THR A 776 18.50 1.93 -34.23
C THR A 776 19.80 2.29 -33.53
N PHE A 777 20.93 2.02 -34.14
CA PHE A 777 22.24 2.37 -33.63
C PHE A 777 22.56 3.82 -33.98
N VAL A 778 22.65 4.65 -32.94
CA VAL A 778 22.79 6.10 -33.05
C VAL A 778 24.18 6.50 -32.55
N PRO A 779 24.91 7.39 -33.26
CA PRO A 779 26.19 7.89 -32.78
C PRO A 779 26.05 8.54 -31.40
N GLN A 780 26.94 8.20 -30.47
CA GLN A 780 26.95 8.81 -29.13
C GLN A 780 27.02 10.34 -29.22
N SER A 781 27.76 10.89 -30.19
CA SER A 781 27.87 12.34 -30.41
C SER A 781 26.52 13.01 -30.64
N PHE A 782 25.59 12.36 -31.35
CA PHE A 782 24.26 12.89 -31.57
C PHE A 782 23.47 12.98 -30.25
N LEU A 783 23.57 11.96 -29.39
CA LEU A 783 22.90 11.97 -28.09
C LEU A 783 23.54 12.98 -27.13
N ASP A 784 24.87 13.16 -27.21
CA ASP A 784 25.60 14.15 -26.42
C ASP A 784 25.24 15.59 -26.85
N GLU A 785 25.13 15.84 -28.16
CA GLU A 785 24.65 17.11 -28.72
C GLU A 785 23.21 17.38 -28.29
N GLU A 786 22.32 16.38 -28.40
CA GLU A 786 20.93 16.49 -27.94
C GLU A 786 20.86 16.82 -26.44
N ALA A 787 21.64 16.13 -25.60
CA ALA A 787 21.69 16.39 -24.16
C ALA A 787 22.30 17.76 -23.81
N ALA A 788 23.29 18.22 -24.59
CA ALA A 788 23.88 19.55 -24.43
C ALA A 788 22.86 20.66 -24.73
N GLU A 789 22.06 20.50 -25.80
CA GLU A 789 21.00 21.44 -26.15
C GLU A 789 19.86 21.42 -25.12
N GLN A 790 19.38 20.24 -24.68
CA GLN A 790 18.40 20.15 -23.60
C GLN A 790 18.87 20.86 -22.33
N LYS A 791 20.16 20.70 -21.99
CA LYS A 791 20.77 21.38 -20.84
C LYS A 791 20.86 22.89 -21.05
N ARG A 792 21.14 23.35 -22.28
CA ARG A 792 21.18 24.77 -22.64
C ARG A 792 19.80 25.42 -22.50
N GLU A 793 18.75 24.77 -23.00
CA GLU A 793 17.36 25.25 -22.90
C GLU A 793 16.87 25.26 -21.45
N ALA A 794 17.08 24.17 -20.70
CA ALA A 794 16.75 24.13 -19.29
C ALA A 794 17.50 25.21 -18.48
N GLY A 795 18.74 25.53 -18.89
CA GLY A 795 19.52 26.63 -18.35
C GLY A 795 18.90 28.00 -18.65
N LEU A 796 18.47 28.22 -19.89
CA LEU A 796 17.78 29.44 -20.33
C LEU A 796 16.52 29.70 -19.49
N PHE A 797 15.68 28.68 -19.35
CA PHE A 797 14.45 28.78 -18.58
C PHE A 797 14.72 29.06 -17.09
N ARG A 798 15.69 28.36 -16.51
CA ARG A 798 16.09 28.62 -15.12
C ARG A 798 16.59 30.05 -14.92
N ASP A 799 17.34 30.59 -15.88
CA ASP A 799 17.84 31.96 -15.81
C ASP A 799 16.74 33.00 -16.00
N LEU A 800 15.75 32.73 -16.87
CA LEU A 800 14.57 33.58 -17.04
C LEU A 800 13.75 33.66 -15.77
N ALA A 801 13.34 32.51 -15.21
CA ALA A 801 12.60 32.47 -13.96
C ALA A 801 13.34 33.18 -12.82
N ARG A 802 14.66 32.96 -12.71
CA ARG A 802 15.50 33.60 -11.68
C ARG A 802 15.60 35.12 -11.87
N ARG A 803 15.88 35.60 -13.08
CA ARG A 803 16.04 37.04 -13.35
C ARG A 803 14.71 37.78 -13.23
N TYR A 804 13.62 37.16 -13.71
CA TYR A 804 12.28 37.73 -13.60
C TYR A 804 11.80 37.79 -12.16
N ALA A 805 11.96 36.72 -11.38
CA ALA A 805 11.65 36.75 -9.94
C ALA A 805 12.42 37.83 -9.17
N LYS A 806 13.70 38.07 -9.53
CA LYS A 806 14.48 39.19 -8.95
C LYS A 806 13.95 40.57 -9.33
N SER A 807 13.29 40.70 -10.49
CA SER A 807 12.71 41.97 -10.95
C SER A 807 11.39 42.34 -10.27
N LEU A 808 10.76 41.39 -9.56
CA LEU A 808 9.46 41.58 -8.91
C LEU A 808 9.53 42.23 -7.52
N GLU A 809 10.70 42.69 -7.05
CA GLU A 809 10.93 43.37 -5.76
C GLU A 809 9.99 42.90 -4.61
N SER A 810 10.10 41.63 -4.17
CA SER A 810 9.32 41.17 -3.01
C SER A 810 10.20 40.95 -1.76
N PRO A 811 9.88 41.55 -0.60
CA PRO A 811 10.74 41.59 0.59
C PRO A 811 10.40 40.53 1.66
N LEU A 812 9.98 39.31 1.29
CA LEU A 812 9.65 38.28 2.29
C LEU A 812 10.49 37.00 2.15
N PRO A 813 11.23 36.58 3.20
CA PRO A 813 11.81 35.25 3.29
C PRO A 813 10.77 34.25 3.85
N SER A 814 10.61 33.09 3.21
CA SER A 814 9.77 31.98 3.68
C SER A 814 10.55 30.65 3.69
N PRO A 815 10.21 29.69 4.59
CA PRO A 815 11.13 28.62 5.03
C PRO A 815 11.26 27.39 4.11
N GLU A 816 10.45 27.26 3.05
CA GLU A 816 10.49 26.08 2.16
C GLU A 816 10.69 26.49 0.69
N PRO A 817 11.82 26.10 0.05
CA PRO A 817 12.03 26.39 -1.36
C PRO A 817 11.07 25.56 -2.23
N GLY A 818 10.17 26.25 -2.95
CA GLY A 818 9.35 25.67 -4.01
C GLY A 818 10.16 25.32 -5.26
N TRP A 819 9.47 24.98 -6.36
CA TRP A 819 10.10 24.70 -7.66
C TRP A 819 10.96 25.89 -8.09
N LEU A 820 12.23 25.63 -8.50
CA LEU A 820 13.27 26.63 -8.79
C LEU A 820 13.70 27.54 -7.62
N GLY A 821 13.32 27.23 -6.38
CA GLY A 821 13.65 28.02 -5.19
C GLY A 821 12.78 29.28 -5.02
N LEU A 822 11.63 29.34 -5.71
CA LEU A 822 10.66 30.43 -5.65
C LEU A 822 9.46 30.06 -4.78
N ASP A 823 8.80 31.05 -4.21
CA ASP A 823 7.60 30.91 -3.38
C ASP A 823 6.41 30.41 -4.22
N ARG A 824 5.71 29.37 -3.77
CA ARG A 824 4.52 28.82 -4.45
C ARG A 824 3.38 29.85 -4.53
N GLU A 825 3.25 30.72 -3.53
CA GLU A 825 2.24 31.79 -3.54
C GLU A 825 2.59 32.87 -4.58
N LEU A 826 3.88 33.19 -4.72
CA LEU A 826 4.36 34.11 -5.76
C LEU A 826 4.15 33.53 -7.17
N ILE A 827 4.44 32.24 -7.36
CA ILE A 827 4.19 31.55 -8.63
C ILE A 827 2.69 31.52 -8.94
N ALA A 828 1.84 31.30 -7.93
CA ALA A 828 0.40 31.35 -8.12
C ALA A 828 -0.08 32.78 -8.44
N ALA A 829 0.49 33.83 -7.86
CA ALA A 829 0.01 35.20 -8.03
C ALA A 829 0.46 35.89 -9.33
N ASP A 830 1.68 35.58 -9.83
CA ASP A 830 2.24 36.24 -11.01
C ASP A 830 1.91 35.45 -12.30
N PRO A 831 1.28 36.06 -13.31
CA PRO A 831 0.83 35.37 -14.52
C PRO A 831 1.98 34.81 -15.38
N VAL A 832 3.16 35.45 -15.38
CA VAL A 832 4.34 34.98 -16.13
C VAL A 832 4.96 33.77 -15.43
N LEU A 833 5.09 33.80 -14.09
CA LEU A 833 5.59 32.67 -13.30
C LEU A 833 4.60 31.50 -13.29
N ARG A 834 3.29 31.79 -13.23
CA ARG A 834 2.24 30.78 -13.32
C ARG A 834 2.30 30.07 -14.66
N GLU A 835 2.41 30.81 -15.76
CA GLU A 835 2.56 30.23 -17.09
C GLU A 835 3.81 29.36 -17.18
N PHE A 836 4.92 29.81 -16.58
CA PHE A 836 6.17 29.04 -16.46
C PHE A 836 6.01 27.69 -15.75
N GLN A 837 5.18 27.65 -14.70
CA GLN A 837 4.90 26.42 -13.94
C GLN A 837 3.91 25.51 -14.66
N LEU A 838 2.89 26.08 -15.30
CA LEU A 838 1.79 25.35 -15.93
C LEU A 838 2.20 24.70 -17.25
N THR A 839 3.05 25.37 -18.04
CA THR A 839 3.36 24.89 -19.41
C THR A 839 4.39 23.77 -19.45
N ASN A 840 5.20 23.54 -18.41
CA ASN A 840 6.34 22.61 -18.46
C ASN A 840 7.05 22.67 -19.82
N ILE A 841 7.39 23.91 -20.24
CA ILE A 841 7.67 24.33 -21.61
C ILE A 841 8.46 23.25 -22.35
N SER A 842 7.74 22.52 -23.21
CA SER A 842 8.26 21.31 -23.85
C SER A 842 8.42 21.47 -25.35
N ASP A 843 7.78 22.47 -25.94
CA ASP A 843 7.83 22.74 -27.37
C ASP A 843 7.83 24.26 -27.71
N GLN A 844 7.89 24.57 -29.00
CA GLN A 844 7.87 25.94 -29.52
C GLN A 844 6.53 26.66 -29.27
N GLN A 845 5.41 25.93 -29.14
CA GLN A 845 4.10 26.52 -28.92
C GLN A 845 3.96 26.99 -27.47
N ASP A 846 4.41 26.17 -26.51
CA ASP A 846 4.53 26.55 -25.11
C ASP A 846 5.46 27.76 -24.95
N PHE A 847 6.59 27.77 -25.66
CA PHE A 847 7.50 28.90 -25.65
C PHE A 847 6.88 30.18 -26.24
N ARG A 848 6.08 30.05 -27.31
CA ARG A 848 5.32 31.18 -27.87
C ARG A 848 4.28 31.69 -26.88
N ARG A 849 3.56 30.82 -26.17
CA ARG A 849 2.64 31.22 -25.10
C ARG A 849 3.37 32.00 -24.01
N LEU A 850 4.51 31.48 -23.54
CA LEU A 850 5.33 32.22 -22.58
C LEU A 850 5.76 33.57 -23.14
N ALA A 851 6.19 33.65 -24.40
CA ALA A 851 6.58 34.91 -25.03
C ALA A 851 5.42 35.89 -25.14
N ILE A 852 4.19 35.41 -25.39
CA ILE A 852 2.96 36.21 -25.39
C ILE A 852 2.68 36.78 -24.01
N VAL A 853 2.67 35.94 -22.98
CA VAL A 853 2.44 36.37 -21.59
C VAL A 853 3.56 37.31 -21.12
N ALA A 854 4.81 37.01 -21.47
CA ALA A 854 5.96 37.87 -21.16
C ALA A 854 5.88 39.21 -21.91
N ALA A 855 5.40 39.26 -23.15
CA ALA A 855 5.23 40.51 -23.92
C ALA A 855 4.27 41.49 -23.26
N GLN A 856 3.26 40.98 -22.53
CA GLN A 856 2.30 41.77 -21.78
C GLN A 856 2.87 42.33 -20.47
N HIS A 857 4.04 41.83 -20.03
CA HIS A 857 4.72 42.26 -18.80
C HIS A 857 6.09 42.90 -19.14
N PRO A 858 6.24 44.23 -19.16
CA PRO A 858 7.45 44.90 -19.64
C PRO A 858 8.78 44.41 -19.03
N PRO A 859 8.86 44.09 -17.71
CA PRO A 859 10.06 43.49 -17.13
C PRO A 859 10.34 42.08 -17.66
N ALA A 860 9.32 41.24 -17.81
CA ALA A 860 9.46 39.89 -18.37
C ALA A 860 9.90 39.94 -19.83
N ALA A 861 9.27 40.79 -20.65
CA ALA A 861 9.63 41.00 -22.05
C ALA A 861 11.10 41.42 -22.19
N THR A 862 11.54 42.36 -21.35
CA THR A 862 12.93 42.87 -21.37
C THR A 862 13.92 41.76 -21.01
N ILE A 863 13.64 41.01 -19.95
CA ILE A 863 14.51 39.92 -19.48
C ILE A 863 14.54 38.78 -20.50
N LEU A 864 13.40 38.39 -21.07
CA LEU A 864 13.32 37.37 -22.10
C LEU A 864 14.08 37.79 -23.37
N ARG A 865 13.95 39.04 -23.83
CA ARG A 865 14.74 39.57 -24.96
C ARG A 865 16.24 39.56 -24.67
N GLN A 866 16.64 39.95 -23.47
CA GLN A 866 18.04 39.93 -23.05
C GLN A 866 18.59 38.51 -23.07
N ILE A 867 17.86 37.56 -22.48
CA ILE A 867 18.28 36.16 -22.40
C ILE A 867 18.35 35.52 -23.79
N LEU A 868 17.39 35.79 -24.68
CA LEU A 868 17.43 35.30 -26.06
C LEU A 868 18.59 35.91 -26.85
N THR A 869 18.94 37.17 -26.59
CA THR A 869 20.11 37.82 -27.19
C THR A 869 21.41 37.20 -26.67
N GLU A 870 21.51 36.92 -25.36
CA GLU A 870 22.64 36.22 -24.74
C GLU A 870 22.78 34.78 -25.25
N ALA A 871 21.67 34.15 -25.63
CA ALA A 871 21.64 32.82 -26.25
C ALA A 871 21.88 32.84 -27.78
N GLU A 872 22.30 33.99 -28.33
CA GLU A 872 22.62 34.20 -29.75
C GLU A 872 21.45 33.94 -30.72
N VAL A 873 20.20 34.10 -30.26
CA VAL A 873 19.03 33.99 -31.13
C VAL A 873 19.01 35.17 -32.12
N PRO A 874 18.79 34.96 -33.43
CA PRO A 874 18.74 36.04 -34.40
C PRO A 874 17.72 37.12 -34.03
N GLN A 875 18.12 38.40 -34.10
CA GLN A 875 17.25 39.53 -33.74
C GLN A 875 15.92 39.54 -34.50
N GLN A 876 15.91 39.09 -35.75
CA GLN A 876 14.69 38.96 -36.55
C GLN A 876 13.73 37.92 -35.97
N THR A 877 14.22 36.82 -35.41
CA THR A 877 13.43 35.78 -34.74
C THR A 877 12.86 36.31 -33.42
N ILE A 878 13.67 37.03 -32.64
CA ILE A 878 13.22 37.69 -31.40
C ILE A 878 12.10 38.69 -31.74
N GLN A 879 12.30 39.53 -32.76
CA GLN A 879 11.32 40.52 -33.18
C GLN A 879 10.01 39.86 -33.64
N THR A 880 10.09 38.82 -34.48
CA THR A 880 8.91 38.08 -34.97
C THR A 880 8.14 37.40 -33.82
N LEU A 881 8.84 36.88 -32.81
CA LEU A 881 8.24 36.26 -31.63
C LEU A 881 7.41 37.27 -30.82
N PHE A 882 7.93 38.48 -30.62
CA PHE A 882 7.22 39.53 -29.89
C PHE A 882 6.18 40.28 -30.74
N ASP A 883 6.34 40.35 -32.06
CA ASP A 883 5.37 40.97 -32.96
C ASP A 883 4.14 40.07 -33.16
N SER A 884 4.33 38.75 -33.28
CA SER A 884 3.22 37.78 -33.29
C SER A 884 2.48 37.69 -31.95
N ALA A 885 3.15 38.01 -30.85
CA ALA A 885 2.52 38.11 -29.54
C ALA A 885 1.59 39.31 -29.36
N SER A 886 1.72 40.33 -30.22
CA SER A 886 0.84 41.50 -30.21
C SER A 886 -0.48 41.28 -30.96
N THR A 887 -0.64 40.16 -31.66
CA THR A 887 -1.89 39.80 -32.37
C THR A 887 -2.77 38.95 -31.44
N GLN A 888 -3.60 39.66 -30.68
CA GLN A 888 -4.37 39.25 -29.49
C GLN A 888 -5.27 38.00 -29.63
N TYR A 889 -5.34 37.21 -28.55
CA TYR A 889 -6.59 36.58 -28.10
C TYR A 889 -7.58 37.70 -27.80
N GLY A 890 -8.71 37.71 -28.47
CA GLY A 890 -9.65 38.83 -28.41
C GLY A 890 -10.96 38.51 -29.08
N TYR A 891 -11.92 39.41 -28.87
CA TYR A 891 -13.18 39.38 -29.59
C TYR A 891 -13.15 40.42 -30.71
N VAL A 892 -13.83 40.13 -31.81
CA VAL A 892 -14.08 41.08 -32.90
C VAL A 892 -15.58 41.18 -33.09
N LYS A 893 -16.13 42.41 -33.16
CA LYS A 893 -17.52 42.59 -33.58
C LYS A 893 -17.66 42.15 -35.03
N GLU A 894 -18.62 41.29 -35.30
CA GLU A 894 -18.89 40.85 -36.67
C GLU A 894 -19.26 42.04 -37.58
N GLU A 895 -19.99 43.00 -37.03
CA GLU A 895 -20.21 44.31 -37.64
C GLU A 895 -19.46 45.39 -36.82
N PRO A 896 -18.35 45.94 -37.34
CA PRO A 896 -17.52 46.90 -36.60
C PRO A 896 -18.26 48.17 -36.14
N GLY A 897 -19.32 48.56 -36.84
CA GLY A 897 -20.17 49.71 -36.52
C GLY A 897 -21.36 49.39 -35.60
N CYS A 898 -21.49 48.14 -35.13
CA CYS A 898 -22.54 47.77 -34.21
C CYS A 898 -22.35 48.45 -32.85
N HIS A 899 -23.44 49.03 -32.34
CA HIS A 899 -23.52 49.61 -31.01
C HIS A 899 -24.75 49.04 -30.30
N ALA A 900 -24.52 48.29 -29.22
CA ALA A 900 -25.61 47.88 -28.34
C ALA A 900 -25.90 49.00 -27.34
N GLU A 901 -27.19 49.31 -27.13
CA GLU A 901 -27.59 50.38 -26.21
C GLU A 901 -27.94 49.87 -24.81
N ILE A 902 -28.46 48.64 -24.72
CA ILE A 902 -29.05 48.12 -23.48
C ILE A 902 -28.28 46.91 -22.95
N LEU A 903 -27.96 45.92 -23.81
CA LEU A 903 -27.48 44.59 -23.41
C LEU A 903 -26.10 44.30 -24.01
N PHE A 904 -25.18 43.75 -23.20
CA PHE A 904 -23.80 43.47 -23.56
C PHE A 904 -23.38 42.08 -23.09
N LEU A 905 -22.38 41.51 -23.77
CA LEU A 905 -21.61 40.40 -23.24
C LEU A 905 -20.51 40.99 -22.33
N GLY A 906 -20.23 40.38 -21.18
CA GLY A 906 -19.12 40.80 -20.34
C GLY A 906 -18.05 39.74 -20.22
N ASN A 907 -17.69 39.29 -19.02
CA ASN A 907 -16.57 38.36 -18.91
C ASN A 907 -16.86 37.05 -19.65
N VAL A 908 -15.84 36.53 -20.32
CA VAL A 908 -15.84 35.21 -20.94
C VAL A 908 -14.65 34.44 -20.39
N GLU A 909 -14.91 33.38 -19.65
CA GLU A 909 -13.89 32.53 -19.04
C GLU A 909 -14.08 31.08 -19.48
N LEU A 910 -13.00 30.41 -19.87
CA LEU A 910 -13.03 28.98 -20.17
C LEU A 910 -12.10 28.29 -19.19
N ARG A 911 -12.59 27.36 -18.38
CA ARG A 911 -11.80 26.71 -17.31
C ARG A 911 -11.93 25.19 -17.31
N PRO A 912 -10.96 24.45 -16.73
CA PRO A 912 -11.07 23.00 -16.60
C PRO A 912 -12.30 22.64 -15.76
N PHE A 913 -13.01 21.58 -16.15
CA PHE A 913 -14.16 21.09 -15.41
C PHE A 913 -14.09 19.57 -15.28
N VAL A 914 -14.44 19.07 -14.10
CA VAL A 914 -14.54 17.63 -13.81
C VAL A 914 -15.97 17.40 -13.32
N GLU A 915 -16.67 16.52 -14.02
CA GLU A 915 -18.04 16.15 -13.69
C GLU A 915 -18.10 15.51 -12.29
N GLN A 916 -19.15 15.77 -11.52
CA GLN A 916 -19.41 15.02 -10.29
C GLN A 916 -19.89 13.61 -10.64
N ASP A 917 -19.38 12.59 -9.93
CA ASP A 917 -19.56 11.17 -10.25
C ASP A 917 -21.04 10.73 -10.44
N ASP A 918 -21.99 11.48 -9.88
CA ASP A 918 -23.42 11.18 -9.89
C ASP A 918 -24.22 11.89 -11.00
N PHE A 919 -23.59 12.67 -11.90
CA PHE A 919 -24.32 13.38 -12.97
C PHE A 919 -24.68 12.42 -14.12
N PRO A 920 -25.97 12.15 -14.39
CA PRO A 920 -26.41 11.01 -15.20
C PRO A 920 -26.32 11.23 -16.72
N TYR A 921 -25.94 12.43 -17.17
CA TYR A 921 -26.01 12.79 -18.58
C TYR A 921 -24.68 12.54 -19.29
N TYR A 922 -24.72 11.69 -20.32
CA TYR A 922 -23.64 11.51 -21.27
C TYR A 922 -23.96 12.24 -22.57
N PRO A 923 -22.98 12.94 -23.16
CA PRO A 923 -21.57 12.89 -22.80
C PRO A 923 -21.11 14.00 -21.83
N GLN A 924 -20.13 13.68 -20.98
CA GLN A 924 -19.62 14.58 -19.92
C GLN A 924 -18.81 15.77 -20.47
N ALA A 925 -18.87 16.90 -19.75
CA ALA A 925 -18.07 18.08 -20.04
C ALA A 925 -16.60 17.88 -19.63
N SER A 926 -15.68 18.37 -20.46
CA SER A 926 -14.23 18.42 -20.17
C SER A 926 -13.73 19.82 -19.78
N ALA A 927 -14.54 20.85 -20.04
CA ALA A 927 -14.29 22.24 -19.67
C ALA A 927 -15.62 22.95 -19.40
N GLU A 928 -15.59 24.02 -18.61
CA GLU A 928 -16.72 24.90 -18.34
C GLU A 928 -16.43 26.27 -18.95
N LEU A 929 -17.33 26.73 -19.82
CA LEU A 929 -17.38 28.08 -20.34
C LEU A 929 -18.36 28.90 -19.50
N ILE A 930 -17.87 30.05 -19.03
CA ILE A 930 -18.62 31.02 -18.26
C ILE A 930 -18.74 32.27 -19.14
N VAL A 931 -19.97 32.72 -19.39
CA VAL A 931 -20.25 33.94 -20.16
C VAL A 931 -21.21 34.80 -19.39
N ASP A 932 -20.81 36.03 -19.13
CA ASP A 932 -21.65 36.98 -18.44
C ASP A 932 -22.45 37.86 -19.41
N THR A 933 -23.67 38.20 -19.00
CA THR A 933 -24.53 39.15 -19.71
C THR A 933 -24.85 40.34 -18.80
N PHE A 934 -24.68 41.55 -19.32
CA PHE A 934 -24.81 42.80 -18.58
C PHE A 934 -25.74 43.78 -19.27
N VAL A 935 -26.30 44.72 -18.49
CA VAL A 935 -27.03 45.87 -19.03
C VAL A 935 -26.38 47.17 -18.60
N ARG A 936 -26.62 48.27 -19.33
CA ARG A 936 -26.17 49.59 -18.88
C ARG A 936 -26.79 49.94 -17.53
N GLU A 937 -26.09 50.79 -16.79
CA GLU A 937 -26.47 51.22 -15.45
C GLU A 937 -27.90 51.76 -15.36
N GLU A 938 -28.35 52.50 -16.38
CA GLU A 938 -29.71 53.04 -16.47
C GLU A 938 -30.83 51.99 -16.62
N PHE A 939 -30.48 50.75 -16.99
CA PHE A 939 -31.41 49.62 -17.13
C PHE A 939 -31.26 48.58 -16.01
N LEU A 940 -30.55 48.89 -14.93
CA LEU A 940 -30.44 48.00 -13.77
C LEU A 940 -31.79 47.84 -13.07
N GLY A 941 -32.08 46.61 -12.63
CA GLY A 941 -33.36 46.28 -12.00
C GLY A 941 -34.53 46.13 -12.99
N VAL A 942 -34.28 46.28 -14.29
CA VAL A 942 -35.25 45.89 -15.32
C VAL A 942 -35.32 44.37 -15.36
N GLU A 943 -36.46 43.80 -14.97
CA GLU A 943 -36.77 42.40 -15.22
C GLU A 943 -37.15 42.21 -16.69
N PHE A 944 -36.44 41.31 -17.38
CA PHE A 944 -36.75 40.88 -18.74
C PHE A 944 -37.63 39.63 -18.70
N THR A 945 -38.62 39.56 -19.59
CA THR A 945 -39.49 38.38 -19.79
C THR A 945 -38.83 37.26 -20.59
N ASP A 946 -37.68 37.54 -21.20
CA ASP A 946 -36.81 36.55 -21.84
C ASP A 946 -35.41 37.17 -21.89
N LEU A 947 -34.41 36.49 -21.31
CA LEU A 947 -33.00 36.81 -21.51
C LEU A 947 -32.34 35.57 -22.09
N SER A 948 -31.83 35.70 -23.32
CA SER A 948 -31.28 34.60 -24.09
C SER A 948 -29.83 34.86 -24.50
N LEU A 949 -28.92 33.93 -24.22
CA LEU A 949 -27.55 33.90 -24.73
C LEU A 949 -27.43 32.86 -25.85
N ILE A 950 -27.01 33.28 -27.05
CA ILE A 950 -26.79 32.40 -28.19
C ILE A 950 -25.30 32.25 -28.43
N LEU A 951 -24.84 31.00 -28.46
CA LEU A 951 -23.45 30.61 -28.67
C LEU A 951 -23.33 29.69 -29.89
N GLU A 952 -22.28 29.85 -30.69
CA GLU A 952 -21.98 28.99 -31.85
C GLU A 952 -20.47 28.71 -31.93
N ILE A 953 -20.07 27.45 -31.83
CA ILE A 953 -18.68 27.03 -32.02
C ILE A 953 -18.37 27.04 -33.51
N THR A 954 -17.37 27.83 -33.91
CA THR A 954 -16.91 27.91 -35.30
C THR A 954 -15.70 27.02 -35.56
N SER A 955 -14.85 26.76 -34.55
CA SER A 955 -13.77 25.77 -34.61
C SER A 955 -13.24 25.42 -33.21
N PRO A 956 -12.55 24.29 -33.01
CA PRO A 956 -12.29 23.22 -33.97
C PRO A 956 -13.53 22.31 -34.17
N THR A 957 -13.55 21.62 -35.31
CA THR A 957 -14.60 20.62 -35.60
C THR A 957 -14.55 19.50 -34.57
N GLY A 958 -15.71 19.14 -34.02
CA GLY A 958 -15.84 18.07 -33.01
C GLY A 958 -15.97 18.56 -31.58
N VAL A 959 -15.79 19.86 -31.32
CA VAL A 959 -16.14 20.47 -30.03
C VAL A 959 -17.63 20.79 -30.01
N GLN A 960 -18.30 20.44 -28.91
CA GLN A 960 -19.74 20.64 -28.74
C GLN A 960 -20.03 21.19 -27.34
N PHE A 961 -21.09 22.00 -27.24
CA PHE A 961 -21.74 22.34 -25.99
C PHE A 961 -22.50 21.14 -25.45
N VAL A 962 -22.37 20.88 -24.15
CA VAL A 962 -22.98 19.78 -23.42
C VAL A 962 -23.43 20.25 -22.04
N GLU A 963 -24.48 19.63 -21.50
CA GLU A 963 -24.88 19.90 -20.11
C GLU A 963 -23.83 19.40 -19.11
N HIS A 964 -23.79 20.04 -17.93
CA HIS A 964 -22.89 19.66 -16.84
C HIS A 964 -23.53 19.98 -15.48
N SER A 965 -23.04 19.34 -14.42
CA SER A 965 -23.53 19.46 -13.03
C SER A 965 -23.44 20.85 -12.41
N GLY A 966 -22.66 21.76 -13.01
CA GLY A 966 -22.49 23.14 -12.55
C GLY A 966 -23.50 24.14 -13.12
N ARG A 967 -24.38 23.72 -14.04
CA ARG A 967 -25.41 24.59 -14.64
C ARG A 967 -26.45 25.01 -13.60
N ASP A 968 -26.80 26.29 -13.59
CA ASP A 968 -27.94 26.84 -12.87
C ASP A 968 -29.16 27.05 -13.80
N ASN A 969 -30.36 26.85 -13.24
CA ASN A 969 -31.66 26.71 -13.91
C ASN A 969 -31.95 27.69 -15.07
N SER A 970 -31.47 27.35 -16.26
CA SER A 970 -31.70 28.03 -17.54
C SER A 970 -32.22 27.02 -18.56
N LEU A 971 -33.04 27.41 -19.53
CA LEU A 971 -33.56 26.50 -20.57
C LEU A 971 -32.56 26.35 -21.72
N TRP A 972 -32.31 25.12 -22.17
CA TRP A 972 -31.31 24.81 -23.19
C TRP A 972 -31.95 24.55 -24.54
N GLY A 973 -31.86 25.54 -25.42
CA GLY A 973 -32.34 25.51 -26.79
C GLY A 973 -31.29 24.98 -27.76
N ILE A 974 -31.65 23.95 -28.54
CA ILE A 974 -30.92 23.50 -29.72
C ILE A 974 -31.66 23.93 -30.99
N PRO A 975 -30.95 24.26 -32.09
CA PRO A 975 -31.59 24.68 -33.32
C PRO A 975 -32.38 23.53 -33.96
N SER A 976 -33.59 23.83 -34.43
CA SER A 976 -34.44 23.01 -35.30
C SER A 976 -34.91 23.85 -36.48
N ASP A 977 -35.34 23.21 -37.58
CA ASP A 977 -35.52 23.82 -38.91
C ASP A 977 -36.21 25.19 -38.92
N GLU A 978 -37.15 25.46 -38.00
CA GLU A 978 -37.82 26.77 -37.86
C GLU A 978 -37.93 27.28 -36.41
N ALA A 979 -37.36 26.59 -35.41
CA ALA A 979 -37.52 26.94 -34.00
C ALA A 979 -36.35 26.48 -33.13
N TRP A 980 -36.25 27.00 -31.90
CA TRP A 980 -35.39 26.43 -30.87
C TRP A 980 -36.17 25.35 -30.12
N LEU A 981 -35.66 24.13 -30.13
CA LEU A 981 -36.18 23.04 -29.30
C LEU A 981 -35.49 23.09 -27.94
N GLU A 982 -36.24 22.99 -26.85
CA GLU A 982 -35.69 22.98 -25.50
C GLU A 982 -35.84 21.58 -24.85
N PRO A 983 -35.10 20.57 -25.33
CA PRO A 983 -35.10 19.24 -24.73
C PRO A 983 -34.40 19.27 -23.36
N ASP A 984 -34.91 18.47 -22.43
CA ASP A 984 -34.31 18.24 -21.10
C ASP A 984 -34.15 16.71 -20.89
N PRO A 985 -32.92 16.17 -20.94
CA PRO A 985 -31.64 16.86 -21.17
C PRO A 985 -31.42 17.23 -22.64
N ALA A 986 -30.62 18.27 -22.89
CA ALA A 986 -30.26 18.70 -24.23
C ALA A 986 -29.18 17.83 -24.89
N SER A 987 -29.39 17.51 -26.17
CA SER A 987 -28.38 16.82 -26.99
C SER A 987 -27.15 17.71 -27.24
N PRO A 988 -25.93 17.13 -27.33
CA PRO A 988 -24.73 17.87 -27.69
C PRO A 988 -24.90 18.66 -28.98
N THR A 989 -24.49 19.93 -28.99
CA THR A 989 -24.70 20.84 -30.12
C THR A 989 -23.49 21.74 -30.36
N THR A 990 -23.27 22.18 -31.60
CA THR A 990 -22.31 23.25 -31.90
C THR A 990 -22.92 24.64 -31.79
N ARG A 991 -24.26 24.72 -31.65
CA ARG A 991 -25.00 25.97 -31.54
C ARG A 991 -26.06 25.86 -30.45
N LEU A 992 -25.97 26.71 -29.45
CA LEU A 992 -26.76 26.66 -28.22
C LEU A 992 -27.47 27.99 -28.01
N ARG A 993 -28.72 27.95 -27.55
CA ARG A 993 -29.41 29.09 -26.93
C ARG A 993 -29.69 28.77 -25.47
N ILE A 994 -29.21 29.60 -24.57
CA ILE A 994 -29.51 29.51 -23.14
C ILE A 994 -30.56 30.57 -22.85
N ARG A 995 -31.70 30.20 -22.28
CA ARG A 995 -32.83 31.11 -22.06
C ARG A 995 -33.23 31.14 -20.60
N ASP A 996 -33.32 32.34 -20.03
CA ASP A 996 -33.90 32.62 -18.72
C ASP A 996 -35.27 33.27 -18.90
N GLU A 997 -36.33 32.64 -18.37
CA GLU A 997 -37.71 33.12 -18.54
C GLU A 997 -38.01 34.41 -17.76
N VAL A 998 -37.37 34.62 -16.61
CA VAL A 998 -37.44 35.87 -15.87
C VAL A 998 -36.06 36.14 -15.27
N ALA A 999 -35.40 37.17 -15.76
CA ALA A 999 -34.06 37.53 -15.29
C ALA A 999 -33.98 39.04 -14.98
N SER A 1000 -33.53 39.35 -13.77
CA SER A 1000 -33.03 40.69 -13.43
C SER A 1000 -31.52 40.70 -13.61
N VAL A 1001 -30.99 41.60 -14.43
CA VAL A 1001 -29.55 41.80 -14.57
C VAL A 1001 -29.12 42.87 -13.55
N ASN A 1002 -28.42 42.45 -12.50
CA ASN A 1002 -27.94 43.33 -11.41
C ASN A 1002 -26.44 43.62 -11.53
N ARG A 1003 -26.00 44.82 -11.12
CA ARG A 1003 -24.59 45.26 -11.18
C ARG A 1003 -23.75 44.85 -9.98
N SER A 1004 -24.33 44.37 -8.88
CA SER A 1004 -23.53 43.92 -7.73
C SER A 1004 -22.97 42.51 -7.99
N GLY A 1005 -22.03 42.40 -8.92
CA GLY A 1005 -21.42 41.15 -9.38
C GLY A 1005 -21.16 41.11 -10.88
N ASP A 1006 -20.72 39.95 -11.37
CA ASP A 1006 -20.41 39.60 -12.76
C ASP A 1006 -21.66 39.55 -13.69
N GLY A 1007 -22.73 40.30 -13.42
CA GLY A 1007 -23.94 40.32 -14.26
C GLY A 1007 -24.78 39.03 -14.13
N ARG A 1008 -25.52 38.66 -15.19
CA ARG A 1008 -26.15 37.33 -15.29
C ARG A 1008 -25.17 36.38 -15.96
N THR A 1009 -24.56 35.53 -15.14
CA THR A 1009 -23.59 34.52 -15.54
C THR A 1009 -24.29 33.28 -16.11
N HIS A 1010 -23.82 32.83 -17.27
CA HIS A 1010 -24.24 31.60 -17.93
C HIS A 1010 -23.11 30.58 -17.88
N ARG A 1011 -23.38 29.36 -17.43
CA ARG A 1011 -22.41 28.26 -17.32
C ARG A 1011 -22.72 27.17 -18.33
N VAL A 1012 -21.74 26.79 -19.13
CA VAL A 1012 -21.90 25.88 -20.27
C VAL A 1012 -20.77 24.86 -20.29
N GLY A 1013 -21.11 23.58 -20.39
CA GLY A 1013 -20.12 22.53 -20.56
C GLY A 1013 -19.62 22.47 -22.01
N LEU A 1014 -18.32 22.25 -22.19
CA LEU A 1014 -17.73 21.91 -23.49
C LEU A 1014 -17.15 20.50 -23.45
N ARG A 1015 -17.43 19.74 -24.51
CA ARG A 1015 -16.82 18.44 -24.79
C ARG A 1015 -15.96 18.51 -26.04
N GLY A 1016 -14.93 17.67 -26.09
CA GLY A 1016 -14.12 17.45 -27.29
C GLY A 1016 -12.98 18.44 -27.44
N LEU A 1017 -12.83 19.35 -26.47
CA LEU A 1017 -11.71 20.26 -26.40
C LEU A 1017 -10.55 19.60 -25.65
N SER A 1018 -9.56 19.10 -26.39
CA SER A 1018 -8.35 18.53 -25.81
C SER A 1018 -7.48 19.60 -25.14
N ARG A 1019 -6.72 19.21 -24.12
CA ARG A 1019 -5.80 20.09 -23.39
C ARG A 1019 -4.84 20.79 -24.38
N GLY A 1020 -4.81 22.12 -24.35
CA GLY A 1020 -3.96 22.94 -25.23
C GLY A 1020 -4.58 23.34 -26.56
N PHE A 1021 -5.82 22.94 -26.87
CA PHE A 1021 -6.57 23.45 -28.03
C PHE A 1021 -7.40 24.68 -27.63
N ALA A 1022 -7.57 25.58 -28.58
CA ALA A 1022 -8.36 26.79 -28.46
C ALA A 1022 -9.74 26.60 -29.10
N VAL A 1023 -10.77 27.26 -28.57
CA VAL A 1023 -12.09 27.34 -29.21
C VAL A 1023 -12.30 28.72 -29.84
N ASN A 1024 -12.85 28.72 -31.05
CA ASN A 1024 -13.38 29.90 -31.70
C ASN A 1024 -14.91 29.81 -31.65
N MET A 1025 -15.57 30.89 -31.27
CA MET A 1025 -17.02 30.91 -31.14
C MET A 1025 -17.63 32.26 -31.46
N ARG A 1026 -18.91 32.25 -31.84
CA ARG A 1026 -19.76 33.44 -31.94
C ARG A 1026 -20.65 33.50 -30.72
N ALA A 1027 -20.82 34.69 -30.16
CA ALA A 1027 -21.68 34.93 -29.01
C ALA A 1027 -22.56 36.16 -29.27
N VAL A 1028 -23.84 36.08 -28.89
CA VAL A 1028 -24.77 37.21 -28.89
C VAL A 1028 -25.79 37.03 -27.78
N ALA A 1029 -26.05 38.10 -27.02
CA ALA A 1029 -27.10 38.14 -26.02
C ALA A 1029 -28.33 38.85 -26.60
N THR A 1030 -29.51 38.41 -26.21
CA THR A 1030 -30.80 39.01 -26.59
C THR A 1030 -31.69 39.08 -25.36
N ALA A 1031 -32.51 40.12 -25.24
CA ALA A 1031 -33.46 40.24 -24.15
C ALA A 1031 -34.79 40.82 -24.64
N CYS A 1032 -35.91 40.41 -24.05
CA CYS A 1032 -37.24 40.89 -24.36
C CYS A 1032 -37.96 41.36 -23.09
N LYS A 1033 -38.68 42.48 -23.16
CA LYS A 1033 -39.61 42.95 -22.14
C LYS A 1033 -40.83 43.57 -22.80
N ASP A 1034 -42.03 43.12 -22.44
CA ASP A 1034 -43.31 43.68 -22.95
C ASP A 1034 -43.39 43.76 -24.50
N ASN A 1035 -42.84 42.76 -25.20
CA ASN A 1035 -42.70 42.68 -26.66
C ASN A 1035 -41.68 43.64 -27.30
N ILE A 1036 -40.84 44.31 -26.51
CA ILE A 1036 -39.68 45.08 -26.98
C ILE A 1036 -38.44 44.22 -26.81
N SER A 1037 -37.76 43.91 -27.91
CA SER A 1037 -36.52 43.13 -27.93
C SER A 1037 -35.29 44.01 -28.12
N THR A 1038 -34.20 43.69 -27.42
CA THR A 1038 -32.86 44.25 -27.61
C THR A 1038 -31.84 43.14 -27.80
N SER A 1039 -30.71 43.42 -28.43
CA SER A 1039 -29.60 42.49 -28.59
C SER A 1039 -28.25 43.17 -28.36
N SER A 1040 -27.25 42.38 -27.95
CA SER A 1040 -25.86 42.79 -28.01
C SER A 1040 -25.35 42.79 -29.46
N CYS A 1041 -24.14 43.29 -29.68
CA CYS A 1041 -23.41 42.99 -30.91
C CYS A 1041 -23.05 41.50 -30.96
N VAL A 1042 -22.97 40.95 -32.18
CA VAL A 1042 -22.45 39.60 -32.40
C VAL A 1042 -20.93 39.66 -32.31
N LEU A 1043 -20.37 38.89 -31.39
CA LEU A 1043 -18.93 38.85 -31.15
C LEU A 1043 -18.34 37.55 -31.66
N GLN A 1044 -17.24 37.65 -32.41
CA GLN A 1044 -16.38 36.53 -32.77
C GLN A 1044 -15.24 36.45 -31.75
N ILE A 1045 -15.32 35.48 -30.85
CA ILE A 1045 -14.28 35.20 -29.85
C ILE A 1045 -13.30 34.20 -30.47
N GLN A 1046 -12.03 34.59 -30.53
CA GLN A 1046 -11.00 33.81 -31.21
C GLN A 1046 -9.91 33.34 -30.25
N ASN A 1047 -9.53 32.08 -30.46
CA ASN A 1047 -8.48 31.32 -29.81
C ASN A 1047 -8.62 31.20 -28.28
N LEU A 1048 -9.83 31.06 -27.74
CA LEU A 1048 -10.03 30.93 -26.29
C LEU A 1048 -9.59 29.54 -25.80
N HIS A 1049 -8.54 29.45 -24.97
CA HIS A 1049 -8.04 28.20 -24.39
C HIS A 1049 -8.62 27.91 -23.00
N VAL A 1050 -8.54 26.65 -22.57
CA VAL A 1050 -8.87 26.27 -21.20
C VAL A 1050 -7.85 26.90 -20.24
N GLY A 1051 -8.33 27.79 -19.38
CA GLY A 1051 -7.57 28.66 -18.48
C GLY A 1051 -7.69 30.15 -18.84
N ASP A 1052 -8.16 30.48 -20.05
CA ASP A 1052 -8.24 31.86 -20.53
C ASP A 1052 -9.48 32.58 -19.99
N ARG A 1053 -9.33 33.91 -19.82
CA ARG A 1053 -10.37 34.82 -19.40
C ARG A 1053 -10.27 36.14 -20.18
N ILE A 1054 -11.40 36.61 -20.70
CA ILE A 1054 -11.58 37.92 -21.33
C ILE A 1054 -12.42 38.76 -20.37
N ASP A 1055 -11.84 39.83 -19.83
CA ASP A 1055 -12.49 40.68 -18.82
C ASP A 1055 -13.23 41.88 -19.44
N GLY A 1056 -14.34 42.24 -18.80
CA GLY A 1056 -15.04 43.52 -19.00
C GLY A 1056 -16.20 43.49 -20.00
N PRO A 1057 -17.03 44.55 -20.04
CA PRO A 1057 -18.11 44.68 -21.00
C PRO A 1057 -17.54 44.80 -22.42
N MET A 1058 -17.98 43.90 -23.29
CA MET A 1058 -17.60 43.85 -24.69
C MET A 1058 -18.54 44.77 -25.50
N GLU A 1059 -18.32 46.08 -25.37
CA GLU A 1059 -19.17 47.14 -25.95
C GLU A 1059 -19.04 47.33 -27.44
#